data_AF-A0A1V9KGQ3-F1
#
_entry.id   AF-A0A1V9KGQ3-F1
#
_cell.length_a   1.000
_cell.length_b   1.000
_cell.length_c   1.000
_cell.angle_alpha   90.00
_cell.angle_beta   90.00
_cell.angle_gamma   90.00
#
_symmetry.space_group_name_H-M   'P 1'
#
loop_
_entity.id
_entity.type
_entity.pdbx_description
1 polymer ?
#
loop_
_entity_poly.entity_id
_entity_poly.type
_entity_poly.pdbx_seq_one_letter_code
_entity_poly.pdbx_strand_id
1 'polypeptide(L)'
;MQQGTAAHTDHNPAESETIGVAAYMRVSTTEQRHRYGIPVQRQAIQAYVERHSTWHLVEYRQDDGASGSTGSTDSRPGFNALIEDIATGQVQRVAVHRLDRLGRTEAAIWRCIWQIEDAGAQVECCVEPLGDPGIDRWLTIDRLAREVEADYRRIVTRTQSGRQLKAVAGGWPGGPAPYGYRLAGKGTFGSVLEVDPAEAGVVTLIADLLTEGRRSLKEVATELNDRGVRTRSGRQWTPSNLSRRLGSGSFLGQAVFRRTDRQWGGHCTSVDSDGRPVHGESVSLALPPILTVDQVQAVGEALAAMSRPRRNPIAEYPLTGRIRGRCGLPYVGGLRGKDGLRTYRCSGMQGTRSCGCVFLPAAHAEEQMAERVNGVLASMPAGSRPGAPASVAAMRLARHGARVALLDRLTAERRQDLQEVRGTTAPVHLVAAAVRQIESDLGTLGRIAAHARIWLHELESGILRDAPLLAVLASLTPDMRVLPPREQRRLVELPDVRVEVADPTFRYREGTTCLTTRWHQRTGELIPPDPSDAQWNRVEVLLRSWFPAHHFRSPLDLRAALKGMLHRLRSGILWSELPTRFGDRVNVRARQRVWLESGAWEAIMRLLNEEGHGTPVFRRPLPPLLIRTALDTEQIA
;
A
#
# COMPACT_ATOMS: atom_id res chain seq x y z
N MET A 1 49.49 65.72 -18.02
CA MET A 1 48.26 66.36 -18.51
C MET A 1 47.24 65.26 -18.77
N GLN A 2 46.12 65.28 -18.03
CA GLN A 2 44.87 64.49 -18.15
C GLN A 2 45.04 62.95 -18.13
N GLN A 3 44.32 62.16 -17.34
CA GLN A 3 42.87 62.08 -17.05
C GLN A 3 42.73 61.55 -15.60
N GLY A 4 41.74 61.86 -14.78
CA GLY A 4 40.30 61.74 -14.99
C GLY A 4 39.75 60.81 -13.89
N THR A 5 38.92 61.37 -13.02
CA THR A 5 38.34 60.81 -11.78
C THR A 5 37.57 59.49 -11.95
N ALA A 6 37.75 58.55 -11.01
CA ALA A 6 36.78 57.51 -10.69
C ALA A 6 36.55 57.47 -9.16
N ALA A 7 35.28 57.45 -8.80
CA ALA A 7 34.75 57.75 -7.47
C ALA A 7 35.06 56.68 -6.41
N HIS A 8 35.34 57.18 -5.20
CA HIS A 8 35.17 56.48 -3.93
C HIS A 8 33.78 55.82 -3.89
N THR A 9 33.74 54.50 -3.74
CA THR A 9 32.56 53.79 -3.23
C THR A 9 32.94 53.26 -1.85
N ASP A 10 32.39 53.93 -0.84
CA ASP A 10 32.41 53.47 0.54
C ASP A 10 31.80 52.06 0.64
N HIS A 11 32.60 51.11 1.12
CA HIS A 11 32.14 49.78 1.46
C HIS A 11 31.47 49.86 2.84
N ASN A 12 30.14 49.83 2.85
CA ASN A 12 29.29 49.79 4.03
C ASN A 12 29.57 48.50 4.85
N PRO A 13 29.82 48.55 6.17
CA PRO A 13 30.17 47.36 6.94
C PRO A 13 28.92 46.51 7.26
N ALA A 14 28.90 45.29 6.71
CA ALA A 14 28.22 44.08 7.19
C ALA A 14 26.80 44.21 7.77
N GLU A 15 25.78 44.03 6.92
CA GLU A 15 24.53 43.39 7.35
C GLU A 15 24.88 41.95 7.77
N SER A 16 24.75 41.63 9.06
CA SER A 16 24.94 40.28 9.57
C SER A 16 23.86 39.37 8.98
N GLU A 17 24.25 38.46 8.08
CA GLU A 17 23.35 37.50 7.46
C GLU A 17 22.69 36.61 8.54
N THR A 18 21.39 36.77 8.73
CA THR A 18 20.62 36.03 9.74
C THR A 18 20.39 34.59 9.29
N ILE A 19 20.76 33.62 10.11
CA ILE A 19 20.65 32.18 9.81
C ILE A 19 19.36 31.63 10.43
N GLY A 20 18.47 31.10 9.59
CA GLY A 20 17.25 30.41 9.98
C GLY A 20 17.52 28.99 10.45
N VAL A 21 17.00 28.66 11.63
CA VAL A 21 17.18 27.37 12.31
C VAL A 21 15.83 26.68 12.50
N ALA A 22 15.71 25.42 12.10
CA ALA A 22 14.57 24.58 12.45
C ALA A 22 14.92 23.64 13.62
N ALA A 23 14.00 23.50 14.57
CA ALA A 23 14.14 22.56 15.68
C ALA A 23 13.51 21.21 15.31
N TYR A 24 14.27 20.12 15.37
CA TYR A 24 13.73 18.77 15.17
C TYR A 24 13.73 17.96 16.48
N MET A 25 12.54 17.48 16.86
CA MET A 25 12.31 16.75 18.11
C MET A 25 11.67 15.40 17.86
N ARG A 26 11.98 14.42 18.72
CA ARG A 26 11.39 13.08 18.61
C ARG A 26 11.23 12.43 19.96
N VAL A 27 10.13 11.70 20.13
CA VAL A 27 9.89 10.81 21.28
C VAL A 27 9.52 9.40 20.84
N SER A 28 10.04 8.43 21.57
CA SER A 28 9.64 7.03 21.44
C SER A 28 8.27 6.76 22.08
N THR A 29 7.62 5.68 21.65
CA THR A 29 6.29 5.25 22.14
C THR A 29 6.25 5.03 23.66
N THR A 30 7.39 4.71 24.28
CA THR A 30 7.56 4.60 25.73
C THR A 30 7.69 5.97 26.41
N GLU A 31 8.42 6.91 25.81
CA GLU A 31 8.63 8.27 26.35
C GLU A 31 7.36 9.13 26.25
N GLN A 32 6.50 8.88 25.25
CA GLN A 32 5.19 9.54 25.13
C GLN A 32 4.34 9.41 26.39
N ARG A 33 4.45 8.27 27.09
CA ARG A 33 3.69 7.98 28.30
C ARG A 33 4.05 8.91 29.46
N HIS A 34 5.25 9.50 29.43
CA HIS A 34 5.75 10.38 30.48
C HIS A 34 5.50 11.87 30.21
N ARG A 35 4.91 12.27 29.06
CA ARG A 35 4.52 13.66 28.69
C ARG A 35 5.57 14.79 28.77
N TYR A 36 6.75 14.58 29.36
CA TYR A 36 7.75 15.64 29.59
C TYR A 36 8.90 15.71 28.55
N GLY A 37 8.99 14.77 27.61
CA GLY A 37 10.16 14.63 26.73
C GLY A 37 10.33 15.73 25.66
N ILE A 38 9.25 16.21 25.05
CA ILE A 38 9.29 17.23 23.99
C ILE A 38 9.53 18.64 24.56
N PRO A 39 8.85 19.10 25.64
CA PRO A 39 9.11 20.41 26.22
C PRO A 39 10.56 20.63 26.64
N VAL A 40 11.21 19.61 27.22
CA VAL A 40 12.62 19.67 27.62
C VAL A 40 13.54 19.82 26.40
N GLN A 41 13.30 19.04 25.34
CA GLN A 41 14.06 19.15 24.08
C GLN A 41 13.87 20.55 23.47
N ARG A 42 12.62 21.05 23.46
CA ARG A 42 12.28 22.38 22.95
C ARG A 42 13.08 23.46 23.67
N GLN A 43 13.04 23.46 25.00
CA GLN A 43 13.74 24.45 25.82
C GLN A 43 15.26 24.37 25.61
N ALA A 44 15.82 23.16 25.51
CA ALA A 44 17.25 22.98 25.27
C ALA A 44 17.67 23.49 23.88
N ILE A 45 16.87 23.24 22.84
CA ILE A 45 17.14 23.73 21.48
C ILE A 45 17.01 25.25 21.42
N GLN A 46 15.94 25.80 22.02
CA GLN A 46 15.75 27.25 22.07
C GLN A 46 16.92 27.95 22.76
N ALA A 47 17.33 27.48 23.94
CA ALA A 47 18.47 28.03 24.66
C ALA A 47 19.81 27.85 23.92
N TYR A 48 19.90 26.87 23.01
CA TYR A 48 21.09 26.68 22.16
C TYR A 48 21.11 27.67 20.99
N VAL A 49 19.95 27.93 20.36
CA VAL A 49 19.82 28.93 19.29
C VAL A 49 20.06 30.34 19.83
N GLU A 50 19.49 30.68 21.00
CA GLU A 50 19.65 32.00 21.64
C GLU A 50 21.11 32.34 21.99
N ARG A 51 22.01 31.35 22.11
CA ARG A 51 23.45 31.57 22.32
C ARG A 51 24.17 32.04 21.05
N HIS A 52 23.54 31.91 19.88
CA HIS A 52 24.10 32.29 18.59
C HIS A 52 23.38 33.55 18.10
N SER A 53 24.04 34.70 18.23
CA SER A 53 23.43 36.02 17.98
C SER A 53 22.91 36.22 16.56
N THR A 54 23.41 35.46 15.58
CA THR A 54 22.98 35.51 14.18
C THR A 54 21.89 34.50 13.84
N TRP A 55 21.50 33.63 14.77
CA TRP A 55 20.54 32.56 14.52
C TRP A 55 19.14 32.96 14.99
N HIS A 56 18.13 32.60 14.21
CA HIS A 56 16.74 32.75 14.60
C HIS A 56 15.97 31.47 14.33
N LEU A 57 15.05 31.14 15.23
CA LEU A 57 14.27 29.92 15.11
C LEU A 57 13.07 30.15 14.18
N VAL A 58 12.97 29.33 13.14
CA VAL A 58 11.93 29.42 12.10
C VAL A 58 10.73 28.53 12.45
N GLU A 59 10.96 27.25 12.78
CA GLU A 59 9.88 26.28 12.97
C GLU A 59 10.26 25.13 13.93
N TYR A 60 9.26 24.51 14.55
CA TYR A 60 9.39 23.30 15.36
C TYR A 60 8.76 22.10 14.65
N ARG A 61 9.59 21.11 14.29
CA ARG A 61 9.14 19.85 13.70
C ARG A 61 9.28 18.71 14.71
N GLN A 62 8.26 17.87 14.81
CA GLN A 62 8.24 16.75 15.75
C GLN A 62 7.67 15.47 15.14
N ASP A 63 8.21 14.33 15.58
CA ASP A 63 7.66 13.01 15.27
C ASP A 63 7.34 12.21 16.53
N ASP A 64 6.14 11.62 16.52
CA ASP A 64 5.54 10.89 17.62
C ASP A 64 5.55 9.39 17.36
N GLY A 65 6.22 8.60 18.21
CA GLY A 65 6.13 7.14 18.17
C GLY A 65 6.77 6.46 16.95
N ALA A 66 7.48 7.21 16.11
CA ALA A 66 8.17 6.69 14.92
C ALA A 66 9.40 5.85 15.29
N SER A 67 9.58 4.71 14.60
CA SER A 67 10.72 3.82 14.83
C SER A 67 11.99 4.41 14.21
N GLY A 68 12.95 4.82 15.06
CA GLY A 68 14.25 5.31 14.60
C GLY A 68 15.25 4.22 14.15
N SER A 69 14.84 2.94 14.07
CA SER A 69 15.75 1.82 13.82
C SER A 69 15.92 1.45 12.34
N THR A 70 14.94 1.76 11.49
CA THR A 70 14.95 1.37 10.07
C THR A 70 15.53 2.45 9.16
N GLY A 71 15.82 3.63 9.70
CA GLY A 71 16.22 4.80 8.91
C GLY A 71 15.18 5.22 7.85
N SER A 72 13.97 4.67 7.87
CA SER A 72 12.91 5.05 6.94
C SER A 72 12.22 6.30 7.46
N THR A 73 12.24 7.37 6.68
CA THR A 73 11.53 8.63 6.96
C THR A 73 10.09 8.62 6.48
N ASP A 74 9.64 7.58 5.77
CA ASP A 74 8.26 7.45 5.27
C ASP A 74 7.22 7.42 6.40
N SER A 75 7.65 7.01 7.60
CA SER A 75 6.82 7.01 8.82
C SER A 75 7.06 8.23 9.74
N ARG A 76 7.72 9.26 9.22
CA ARG A 76 8.18 10.47 9.95
C ARG A 76 7.68 11.74 9.24
N PRO A 77 6.38 12.06 9.33
CA PRO A 77 5.81 13.21 8.65
C PRO A 77 6.44 14.55 9.10
N GLY A 78 6.84 14.67 10.37
CA GLY A 78 7.53 15.86 10.86
C GLY A 78 8.90 16.05 10.23
N PHE A 79 9.66 14.97 10.05
CA PHE A 79 10.93 15.00 9.32
C PHE A 79 10.74 15.31 7.84
N ASN A 80 9.73 14.76 7.17
CA ASN A 80 9.50 15.06 5.76
C ASN A 80 9.12 16.54 5.55
N ALA A 81 8.27 17.09 6.42
CA ALA A 81 7.93 18.52 6.41
C ALA A 81 9.17 19.40 6.68
N LEU A 82 10.08 18.98 7.57
CA LEU A 82 11.36 19.67 7.78
C LEU A 82 12.19 19.74 6.49
N ILE A 83 12.26 18.65 5.74
CA ILE A 83 13.00 18.61 4.47
C ILE A 83 12.37 19.55 3.42
N GLU A 84 11.04 19.68 3.43
CA GLU A 84 10.33 20.65 2.58
C GLU A 84 10.61 22.09 3.02
N ASP A 85 10.64 22.39 4.31
CA ASP A 85 11.00 23.71 4.83
C ASP A 85 12.40 24.14 4.41
N ILE A 86 13.37 23.22 4.48
CA ILE A 86 14.74 23.48 4.00
C ILE A 86 14.73 23.83 2.51
N ALA A 87 13.90 23.15 1.72
CA ALA A 87 13.79 23.42 0.29
C ALA A 87 13.21 24.81 -0.04
N THR A 88 12.51 25.46 0.91
CA THR A 88 12.07 26.87 0.75
C THR A 88 13.22 27.88 0.84
N GLY A 89 14.39 27.45 1.33
CA GLY A 89 15.56 28.31 1.55
C GLY A 89 15.53 29.11 2.85
N GLN A 90 14.45 29.03 3.64
CA GLN A 90 14.33 29.74 4.93
C GLN A 90 15.10 29.08 6.08
N VAL A 91 15.41 27.79 5.95
CA VAL A 91 16.11 27.01 6.98
C VAL A 91 17.49 26.61 6.45
N GLN A 92 18.55 27.12 7.07
CA GLN A 92 19.93 26.74 6.73
C GLN A 92 20.57 25.84 7.80
N ARG A 93 19.98 25.76 9.01
CA ARG A 93 20.42 24.82 10.05
C ARG A 93 19.26 24.06 10.68
N VAL A 94 19.52 22.84 11.10
CA VAL A 94 18.59 21.97 11.84
C VAL A 94 19.19 21.64 13.20
N ALA A 95 18.59 22.14 14.27
CA ALA A 95 19.03 21.85 15.63
C ALA A 95 18.28 20.65 16.20
N VAL A 96 19.04 19.68 16.74
CA VAL A 96 18.53 18.55 17.52
C VAL A 96 19.11 18.58 18.92
N HIS A 97 18.33 18.14 19.91
CA HIS A 97 18.82 18.07 21.28
C HIS A 97 20.03 17.12 21.40
N ARG A 98 19.91 15.92 20.82
CA ARG A 98 20.93 14.87 20.74
C ARG A 98 20.79 14.09 19.43
N LEU A 99 21.84 13.44 18.94
CA LEU A 99 21.80 12.68 17.68
C LEU A 99 20.83 11.49 17.72
N ASP A 100 20.51 10.97 18.90
CA ASP A 100 19.50 9.92 19.07
C ASP A 100 18.09 10.34 18.61
N ARG A 101 17.83 11.64 18.43
CA ARG A 101 16.60 12.16 17.84
C ARG A 101 16.54 11.90 16.33
N LEU A 102 17.68 11.91 15.64
CA LEU A 102 17.77 11.59 14.21
C LEU A 102 17.59 10.09 13.95
N GLY A 103 18.23 9.22 14.74
CA GLY A 103 18.14 7.77 14.54
C GLY A 103 18.62 6.95 15.74
N ARG A 104 18.40 5.64 15.70
CA ARG A 104 18.85 4.68 16.74
C ARG A 104 20.00 3.78 16.28
N THR A 105 20.40 3.91 15.02
CA THR A 105 21.52 3.20 14.39
C THR A 105 22.38 4.21 13.66
N GLU A 106 23.67 3.90 13.48
CA GLU A 106 24.64 4.70 12.76
C GLU A 106 24.13 5.02 11.35
N ALA A 107 23.66 4.00 10.62
CA ALA A 107 23.08 4.15 9.29
C ALA A 107 21.87 5.10 9.25
N ALA A 108 20.97 5.02 10.25
CA ALA A 108 19.79 5.88 10.30
C ALA A 108 20.12 7.34 10.60
N ILE A 109 21.13 7.57 11.45
CA ILE A 109 21.61 8.92 11.79
C ILE A 109 22.26 9.55 10.56
N TRP A 110 23.21 8.86 9.93
CA TRP A 110 23.88 9.34 8.71
C TRP A 110 22.89 9.64 7.58
N ARG A 111 21.90 8.76 7.37
CA ARG A 111 20.85 8.99 6.38
C ARG A 111 20.09 10.29 6.63
N CYS A 112 19.66 10.56 7.88
CA CYS A 112 18.96 11.80 8.20
C CYS A 112 19.86 13.03 7.98
N ILE A 113 21.13 12.95 8.38
CA ILE A 113 22.10 14.05 8.17
C ILE A 113 22.25 14.34 6.68
N TRP A 114 22.46 13.33 5.85
CA TRP A 114 22.59 13.54 4.41
C TRP A 114 21.31 14.03 3.76
N GLN A 115 20.14 13.57 4.19
CA GLN A 115 18.87 14.12 3.69
C GLN A 115 18.75 15.62 3.96
N ILE A 116 19.18 16.08 5.14
CA ILE A 116 19.19 17.50 5.53
C ILE A 116 20.24 18.29 4.72
N GLU A 117 21.46 17.78 4.62
CA GLU A 117 22.54 18.40 3.84
C GLU A 117 22.25 18.45 2.34
N ASP A 118 21.69 17.37 1.77
CA ASP A 118 21.31 17.29 0.37
C ASP A 118 20.13 18.22 0.05
N ALA A 119 19.27 18.51 1.04
CA ALA A 119 18.24 19.54 0.92
C ALA A 119 18.83 20.96 1.00
N GLY A 120 19.95 21.16 1.70
CA GLY A 120 20.69 22.43 1.73
C GLY A 120 20.93 23.02 3.11
N ALA A 121 20.68 22.28 4.20
CA ALA A 121 20.90 22.75 5.57
C ALA A 121 21.97 21.92 6.30
N GLN A 122 22.54 22.45 7.38
CA GLN A 122 23.48 21.73 8.25
C GLN A 122 22.79 21.25 9.53
N VAL A 123 23.16 20.08 10.03
CA VAL A 123 22.67 19.57 11.32
C VAL A 123 23.51 20.12 12.46
N GLU A 124 22.89 20.54 13.55
CA GLU A 124 23.54 20.95 14.80
C GLU A 124 23.02 20.15 15.99
N CYS A 125 23.88 19.88 16.97
CA CYS A 125 23.55 19.13 18.18
C CYS A 125 23.77 20.00 19.42
N CYS A 126 22.74 20.10 20.26
CA CYS A 126 22.76 21.01 21.41
C CYS A 126 23.63 20.53 22.57
N VAL A 127 23.76 19.20 22.75
CA VAL A 127 24.49 18.62 23.89
C VAL A 127 25.95 18.36 23.54
N GLU A 128 26.20 17.71 22.41
CA GLU A 128 27.55 17.36 21.96
C GLU A 128 27.92 18.16 20.69
N PRO A 129 28.97 19.02 20.71
CA PRO A 129 29.43 19.73 19.52
C PRO A 129 29.82 18.75 18.42
N LEU A 130 29.45 19.05 17.17
CA LEU A 130 29.68 18.15 16.05
C LEU A 130 31.04 18.31 15.38
N GLY A 131 31.94 19.14 15.91
CA GLY A 131 33.27 19.38 15.35
C GLY A 131 33.29 20.38 14.19
N ASP A 132 34.51 20.70 13.74
CA ASP A 132 34.78 21.72 12.73
C ASP A 132 34.46 21.24 11.30
N PRO A 133 34.06 22.14 10.39
CA PRO A 133 33.74 21.75 9.01
C PRO A 133 34.88 20.95 8.35
N GLY A 134 34.50 19.84 7.71
CA GLY A 134 35.44 18.93 7.04
C GLY A 134 35.51 17.56 7.72
N ILE A 135 36.69 16.94 7.68
CA ILE A 135 36.90 15.57 8.18
C ILE A 135 36.61 15.46 9.68
N ASP A 136 37.00 16.46 10.47
CA ASP A 136 36.83 16.45 11.93
C ASP A 136 35.36 16.27 12.32
N ARG A 137 34.46 17.04 11.68
CA ARG A 137 33.03 16.90 11.86
C ARG A 137 32.52 15.50 11.54
N TRP A 138 32.99 14.90 10.45
CA TRP A 138 32.57 13.55 10.08
C TRP A 138 33.04 12.48 11.05
N LEU A 139 34.29 12.56 11.52
CA LEU A 139 34.83 11.65 12.53
C LEU A 139 34.07 11.80 13.86
N THR A 140 33.76 13.02 14.26
CA THR A 140 32.99 13.32 15.48
C THR A 140 31.56 12.78 15.41
N ILE A 141 30.87 13.01 14.29
CA ILE A 141 29.52 12.48 14.06
C ILE A 141 29.52 10.94 14.09
N ASP A 142 30.48 10.29 13.44
CA ASP A 142 30.59 8.83 13.43
C ASP A 142 30.73 8.25 14.84
N ARG A 143 31.63 8.84 15.65
CA ARG A 143 31.83 8.44 17.05
C ARG A 143 30.53 8.57 17.85
N LEU A 144 29.87 9.72 17.78
CA LEU A 144 28.62 9.95 18.51
C LEU A 144 27.49 9.03 18.03
N ALA A 145 27.38 8.79 16.73
CA ALA A 145 26.38 7.89 16.15
C ALA A 145 26.58 6.44 16.64
N ARG A 146 27.83 5.99 16.75
CA ARG A 146 28.17 4.67 17.32
C ARG A 146 27.82 4.56 18.80
N GLU A 147 28.05 5.61 19.58
CA GLU A 147 27.64 5.66 20.99
C GLU A 147 26.12 5.53 21.14
N VAL A 148 25.36 6.28 20.33
CA VAL A 148 23.89 6.20 20.28
C VAL A 148 23.43 4.78 19.94
N GLU A 149 24.04 4.14 18.94
CA GLU A 149 23.68 2.77 18.57
C GLU A 149 24.05 1.76 19.67
N ALA A 150 25.21 1.91 20.31
CA ALA A 150 25.62 1.05 21.42
C ALA A 150 24.65 1.15 22.60
N ASP A 151 24.22 2.35 22.96
CA ASP A 151 23.20 2.59 23.98
C ASP A 151 21.86 1.95 23.61
N TYR A 152 21.43 2.14 22.36
CA TYR A 152 20.21 1.52 21.87
C TYR A 152 20.29 -0.01 21.94
N ARG A 153 21.40 -0.62 21.48
CA ARG A 153 21.62 -2.06 21.56
C ARG A 153 21.61 -2.55 23.01
N ARG A 154 22.23 -1.83 23.95
CA ARG A 154 22.17 -2.16 25.39
C ARG A 154 20.74 -2.17 25.94
N ILE A 155 19.94 -1.16 25.58
CA ILE A 155 18.52 -1.07 25.98
C ILE A 155 17.71 -2.24 25.40
N VAL A 156 17.90 -2.53 24.11
CA VAL A 156 17.23 -3.64 23.42
C VAL A 156 17.63 -4.96 24.07
N THR A 157 18.92 -5.25 24.21
CA THR A 157 19.43 -6.48 24.82
C THR A 157 18.87 -6.66 26.23
N ARG A 158 18.95 -5.64 27.10
CA ARG A 158 18.40 -5.74 28.47
C ARG A 158 16.90 -6.04 28.47
N THR A 159 16.14 -5.38 27.60
CA THR A 159 14.69 -5.58 27.47
C THR A 159 14.37 -6.99 26.95
N GLN A 160 15.09 -7.43 25.93
CA GLN A 160 14.89 -8.74 25.30
C GLN A 160 15.32 -9.88 26.22
N SER A 161 16.45 -9.76 26.92
CA SER A 161 16.89 -10.73 27.92
C SER A 161 15.91 -10.83 29.08
N GLY A 162 15.39 -9.70 29.59
CA GLY A 162 14.36 -9.71 30.63
C GLY A 162 13.07 -10.43 30.19
N ARG A 163 12.64 -10.22 28.94
CA ARG A 163 11.47 -10.94 28.37
C ARG A 163 11.75 -12.43 28.17
N GLN A 164 12.95 -12.79 27.71
CA GLN A 164 13.35 -14.19 27.54
C GLN A 164 13.39 -14.92 28.88
N LEU A 165 14.06 -14.36 29.89
CA LEU A 165 14.11 -14.96 31.23
C LEU A 165 12.70 -15.13 31.81
N LYS A 166 11.83 -14.15 31.61
CA LYS A 166 10.43 -14.24 32.02
C LYS A 166 9.69 -15.38 31.32
N ALA A 167 9.86 -15.54 30.00
CA ALA A 167 9.24 -16.62 29.26
C ALA A 167 9.77 -18.00 29.69
N VAL A 168 11.09 -18.16 29.84
CA VAL A 168 11.73 -19.41 30.29
C VAL A 168 11.25 -19.81 31.69
N ALA A 169 11.03 -18.83 32.57
CA ALA A 169 10.49 -19.04 33.91
C ALA A 169 8.97 -19.32 33.92
N GLY A 170 8.32 -19.50 32.76
CA GLY A 170 6.87 -19.75 32.65
C GLY A 170 5.99 -18.50 32.80
N GLY A 171 6.59 -17.31 32.94
CA GLY A 171 5.90 -16.04 33.04
C GLY A 171 5.53 -15.45 31.67
N TRP A 172 4.49 -14.61 31.64
CA TRP A 172 4.03 -13.94 30.42
C TRP A 172 4.99 -12.79 30.01
N PRO A 173 5.70 -12.89 28.87
CA PRO A 173 6.80 -12.00 28.51
C PRO A 173 6.36 -10.57 28.12
N GLY A 174 5.06 -10.33 27.95
CA GLY A 174 4.50 -8.99 27.78
C GLY A 174 3.33 -8.92 26.80
N GLY A 175 2.68 -7.76 26.75
CA GLY A 175 1.47 -7.54 25.98
C GLY A 175 0.19 -7.96 26.71
N PRO A 176 -1.00 -7.72 26.11
CA PRO A 176 -2.27 -8.14 26.69
C PRO A 176 -2.37 -9.67 26.73
N ALA A 177 -3.05 -10.21 27.75
CA ALA A 177 -3.38 -11.64 27.80
C ALA A 177 -4.17 -12.05 26.54
N PRO A 178 -3.98 -13.28 26.03
CA PRO A 178 -4.89 -13.84 25.04
C PRO A 178 -6.34 -13.88 25.54
N TYR A 179 -7.30 -13.95 24.61
CA TYR A 179 -8.73 -14.09 24.96
C TYR A 179 -8.97 -15.47 25.58
N GLY A 180 -9.77 -15.55 26.64
CA GLY A 180 -9.92 -16.75 27.49
C GLY A 180 -9.01 -16.76 28.73
N TYR A 181 -8.04 -15.84 28.79
CA TYR A 181 -7.06 -15.77 29.88
C TYR A 181 -6.92 -14.35 30.44
N ARG A 182 -6.56 -14.26 31.72
CA ARG A 182 -6.22 -13.02 32.43
C ARG A 182 -4.80 -13.08 32.99
N LEU A 183 -4.18 -11.92 33.20
CA LEU A 183 -2.87 -11.83 33.83
C LEU A 183 -3.01 -11.79 35.35
N ALA A 184 -2.45 -12.79 36.04
CA ALA A 184 -2.20 -12.72 37.47
C ALA A 184 -0.83 -12.08 37.73
N GLY A 185 -0.69 -11.31 38.81
CA GLY A 185 0.59 -10.64 39.14
C GLY A 185 1.04 -9.58 38.12
N LYS A 186 0.10 -8.84 37.51
CA LYS A 186 0.40 -7.85 36.46
C LYS A 186 1.49 -6.87 36.90
N GLY A 187 2.56 -6.77 36.11
CA GLY A 187 3.67 -5.84 36.36
C GLY A 187 4.85 -6.44 37.12
N THR A 188 4.74 -7.67 37.63
CA THR A 188 5.86 -8.38 38.28
C THR A 188 6.55 -9.34 37.32
N PHE A 189 7.75 -9.79 37.69
CA PHE A 189 8.51 -10.80 36.95
C PHE A 189 7.77 -12.15 36.89
N GLY A 190 6.99 -12.48 37.92
CA GLY A 190 6.20 -13.73 38.02
C GLY A 190 4.79 -13.66 37.42
N SER A 191 4.47 -12.70 36.55
CA SER A 191 3.10 -12.63 36.01
C SER A 191 2.79 -13.86 35.14
N VAL A 192 1.73 -14.60 35.46
CA VAL A 192 1.30 -15.81 34.73
C VAL A 192 -0.06 -15.60 34.08
N LEU A 193 -0.38 -16.45 33.10
CA LEU A 193 -1.71 -16.51 32.49
C LEU A 193 -2.58 -17.50 33.25
N GLU A 194 -3.71 -17.01 33.75
CA GLU A 194 -4.75 -17.82 34.39
C GLU A 194 -6.00 -17.81 33.51
N VAL A 195 -6.81 -18.87 33.59
CA VAL A 195 -8.10 -18.93 32.90
C VAL A 195 -9.00 -17.82 33.43
N ASP A 196 -9.60 -17.07 32.52
CA ASP A 196 -10.69 -16.15 32.85
C ASP A 196 -12.01 -16.94 32.70
N PRO A 197 -12.74 -17.23 33.80
CA PRO A 197 -13.94 -18.06 33.72
C PRO A 197 -15.01 -17.52 32.76
N ALA A 198 -15.17 -16.19 32.69
CA ALA A 198 -16.19 -15.58 31.85
C ALA A 198 -15.82 -15.72 30.36
N GLU A 199 -14.56 -15.46 30.00
CA GLU A 199 -14.13 -15.59 28.61
C GLU A 199 -13.93 -17.05 28.19
N ALA A 200 -13.54 -17.93 29.11
CA ALA A 200 -13.45 -19.36 28.89
C ALA A 200 -14.81 -19.95 28.51
N GLY A 201 -15.89 -19.55 29.20
CA GLY A 201 -17.25 -19.95 28.81
C GLY A 201 -17.63 -19.52 27.40
N VAL A 202 -17.17 -18.33 26.96
CA VAL A 202 -17.36 -17.87 25.58
C VAL A 202 -16.56 -18.70 24.58
N VAL A 203 -15.33 -19.10 24.93
CA VAL A 203 -14.49 -19.97 24.10
C VAL A 203 -15.14 -21.35 23.91
N THR A 204 -15.67 -21.95 24.98
CA THR A 204 -16.42 -23.20 24.91
C THR A 204 -17.66 -23.07 24.03
N LEU A 205 -18.47 -22.03 24.26
CA LEU A 205 -19.64 -21.75 23.43
C LEU A 205 -19.29 -21.60 21.93
N ILE A 206 -18.17 -20.95 21.61
CA ILE A 206 -17.71 -20.82 20.22
C ILE A 206 -17.35 -22.19 19.63
N ALA A 207 -16.67 -23.04 20.40
CA ALA A 207 -16.32 -24.39 19.96
C ALA A 207 -17.58 -25.23 19.67
N ASP A 208 -18.57 -25.18 20.57
CA ASP A 208 -19.84 -25.89 20.42
C ASP A 208 -20.59 -25.38 19.18
N LEU A 209 -20.73 -24.07 19.00
CA LEU A 209 -21.42 -23.48 17.84
C LEU A 209 -20.76 -23.79 16.49
N LEU A 210 -19.44 -24.02 16.46
CA LEU A 210 -18.72 -24.38 15.24
C LEU A 210 -18.85 -25.86 14.89
N THR A 211 -18.95 -26.72 15.91
CA THR A 211 -19.04 -28.17 15.75
C THR A 211 -20.49 -28.62 15.54
N GLU A 212 -21.45 -27.95 16.18
CA GLU A 212 -22.89 -28.17 16.05
C GLU A 212 -23.47 -27.47 14.81
N GLY A 213 -23.59 -28.22 13.71
CA GLY A 213 -24.41 -27.82 12.55
C GLY A 213 -23.68 -27.08 11.43
N ARG A 214 -22.34 -27.15 11.36
CA ARG A 214 -21.50 -26.53 10.31
C ARG A 214 -21.82 -25.04 10.08
N ARG A 215 -22.02 -24.28 11.17
CA ARG A 215 -22.28 -22.84 11.09
C ARG A 215 -21.06 -22.10 10.55
N SER A 216 -21.31 -21.10 9.70
CA SER A 216 -20.27 -20.19 9.23
C SER A 216 -19.81 -19.25 10.36
N LEU A 217 -18.57 -18.73 10.25
CA LEU A 217 -18.05 -17.72 11.19
C LEU A 217 -18.93 -16.47 11.31
N LYS A 218 -19.73 -16.15 10.28
CA LYS A 218 -20.69 -15.05 10.32
C LYS A 218 -21.88 -15.37 11.20
N GLU A 219 -22.43 -16.58 11.10
CA GLU A 219 -23.54 -17.04 11.93
C GLU A 219 -23.11 -17.13 13.39
N VAL A 220 -21.94 -17.69 13.67
CA VAL A 220 -21.40 -17.75 15.04
C VAL A 220 -21.21 -16.34 15.61
N ALA A 221 -20.62 -15.41 14.85
CA ALA A 221 -20.45 -14.03 15.32
C ALA A 221 -21.80 -13.32 15.57
N THR A 222 -22.81 -13.59 14.75
CA THR A 222 -24.16 -13.02 14.89
C THR A 222 -24.84 -13.57 16.14
N GLU A 223 -24.83 -14.88 16.32
CA GLU A 223 -25.37 -15.56 17.50
C GLU A 223 -24.75 -15.04 18.81
N LEU A 224 -23.42 -14.89 18.87
CA LEU A 224 -22.75 -14.31 20.04
C LEU A 224 -23.25 -12.89 20.32
N ASN A 225 -23.42 -12.08 19.28
CA ASN A 225 -23.88 -10.70 19.44
C ASN A 225 -25.35 -10.64 19.89
N ASP A 226 -26.20 -11.52 19.37
CA ASP A 226 -27.63 -11.61 19.70
C ASP A 226 -27.82 -12.06 21.15
N ARG A 227 -26.95 -12.94 21.66
CA ARG A 227 -26.86 -13.33 23.08
C ARG A 227 -26.26 -12.24 23.99
N GLY A 228 -25.96 -11.06 23.46
CA GLY A 228 -25.36 -9.96 24.23
C GLY A 228 -23.88 -10.14 24.56
N VAL A 229 -23.22 -11.20 24.07
CA VAL A 229 -21.79 -11.44 24.28
C VAL A 229 -20.98 -10.44 23.45
N ARG A 230 -20.01 -9.78 24.08
CA ARG A 230 -19.12 -8.81 23.44
C ARG A 230 -17.67 -9.23 23.63
N THR A 231 -16.77 -8.69 22.82
CA THR A 231 -15.34 -8.91 23.00
C THR A 231 -14.85 -8.19 24.26
N ARG A 232 -13.65 -8.54 24.76
CA ARG A 232 -13.03 -7.87 25.93
C ARG A 232 -13.00 -6.34 25.84
N SER A 233 -12.93 -5.78 24.63
CA SER A 233 -12.93 -4.33 24.40
C SER A 233 -14.34 -3.72 24.28
N GLY A 234 -15.40 -4.47 24.61
CA GLY A 234 -16.80 -4.05 24.45
C GLY A 234 -17.30 -4.00 23.02
N ARG A 235 -16.56 -4.55 22.03
CA ARG A 235 -16.96 -4.51 20.61
C ARG A 235 -17.78 -5.74 20.24
N GLN A 236 -18.58 -5.61 19.18
CA GLN A 236 -19.29 -6.74 18.59
C GLN A 236 -18.31 -7.75 17.97
N TRP A 237 -18.70 -9.01 17.97
CA TRP A 237 -18.03 -10.08 17.23
C TRP A 237 -18.23 -9.88 15.74
N THR A 238 -17.15 -10.06 14.97
CA THR A 238 -17.17 -10.05 13.51
C THR A 238 -16.50 -11.31 13.00
N PRO A 239 -16.83 -11.78 11.77
CA PRO A 239 -16.17 -12.97 11.22
C PRO A 239 -14.64 -12.85 11.23
N SER A 240 -14.12 -11.63 11.02
CA SER A 240 -12.68 -11.36 10.98
C SER A 240 -12.01 -11.38 12.34
N ASN A 241 -12.62 -10.80 13.39
CA ASN A 241 -12.02 -10.83 14.72
C ASN A 241 -12.13 -12.23 15.35
N LEU A 242 -13.23 -12.94 15.09
CA LEU A 242 -13.44 -14.32 15.52
C LEU A 242 -12.42 -15.26 14.87
N SER A 243 -12.29 -15.21 13.54
CA SER A 243 -11.30 -15.99 12.78
C SER A 243 -9.88 -15.79 13.31
N ARG A 244 -9.49 -14.54 13.62
CA ARG A 244 -8.16 -14.23 14.15
C ARG A 244 -7.93 -14.87 15.53
N ARG A 245 -8.96 -14.97 16.38
CA ARG A 245 -8.85 -15.61 17.70
C ARG A 245 -8.77 -17.13 17.58
N LEU A 246 -9.58 -17.73 16.70
CA LEU A 246 -9.57 -19.16 16.45
C LEU A 246 -8.26 -19.65 15.84
N GLY A 247 -7.63 -18.85 14.96
CA GLY A 247 -6.32 -19.17 14.38
C GLY A 247 -5.12 -18.85 15.28
N SER A 248 -5.35 -18.49 16.56
CA SER A 248 -4.28 -18.20 17.51
C SER A 248 -3.93 -19.45 18.33
N GLY A 249 -2.64 -19.70 18.56
CA GLY A 249 -2.21 -20.87 19.36
C GLY A 249 -2.82 -20.90 20.77
N SER A 250 -3.14 -19.73 21.34
CA SER A 250 -3.78 -19.64 22.66
C SER A 250 -5.14 -20.32 22.72
N PHE A 251 -5.85 -20.40 21.59
CA PHE A 251 -7.11 -21.14 21.48
C PHE A 251 -6.87 -22.67 21.55
N LEU A 252 -5.69 -23.13 21.14
CA LEU A 252 -5.24 -24.53 21.22
C LEU A 252 -4.54 -24.84 22.56
N GLY A 253 -4.58 -23.92 23.54
CA GLY A 253 -3.89 -24.09 24.83
C GLY A 253 -2.38 -23.88 24.80
N GLN A 254 -1.81 -23.27 23.76
CA GLN A 254 -0.37 -23.04 23.65
C GLN A 254 -0.04 -21.60 23.27
N ALA A 255 0.94 -20.99 23.95
CA ALA A 255 1.47 -19.69 23.53
C ALA A 255 2.96 -19.79 23.23
N VAL A 256 3.37 -19.52 22.00
CA VAL A 256 4.78 -19.54 21.62
C VAL A 256 5.34 -18.11 21.64
N PHE A 257 6.27 -17.86 22.56
CA PHE A 257 7.09 -16.64 22.54
C PHE A 257 8.18 -16.79 21.48
N ARG A 258 8.42 -15.72 20.69
CA ARG A 258 9.41 -15.66 19.60
C ARG A 258 9.24 -16.74 18.52
N ARG A 259 8.00 -16.99 18.15
CA ARG A 259 7.65 -17.93 17.08
C ARG A 259 8.33 -17.58 15.74
N THR A 260 8.91 -18.58 15.07
CA THR A 260 9.62 -18.45 13.78
C THR A 260 8.73 -18.73 12.57
N ASP A 261 7.60 -19.42 12.73
CA ASP A 261 6.72 -19.82 11.65
C ASP A 261 5.47 -18.92 11.47
N ARG A 262 4.90 -18.95 10.26
CA ARG A 262 3.69 -18.21 9.84
C ARG A 262 2.41 -19.04 9.90
N GLN A 263 2.47 -20.29 10.35
CA GLN A 263 1.36 -21.25 10.29
C GLN A 263 0.13 -20.77 11.10
N TRP A 264 0.37 -20.03 12.18
CA TRP A 264 -0.67 -19.53 13.08
C TRP A 264 -0.66 -18.00 13.05
N GLY A 265 -1.82 -17.34 12.95
CA GLY A 265 -1.87 -15.88 12.78
C GLY A 265 -1.10 -15.11 13.87
N GLY A 266 -0.30 -14.10 13.50
CA GLY A 266 0.43 -13.22 14.44
C GLY A 266 1.84 -12.82 14.02
N HIS A 267 2.45 -11.89 14.76
CA HIS A 267 3.82 -11.39 14.55
C HIS A 267 4.87 -12.49 14.79
N CYS A 268 5.66 -12.84 13.78
CA CYS A 268 6.81 -13.75 13.91
C CYS A 268 8.05 -12.98 14.41
N THR A 269 8.97 -13.68 15.09
CA THR A 269 10.30 -13.12 15.36
C THR A 269 11.12 -13.08 14.08
N SER A 270 12.08 -12.16 14.01
CA SER A 270 13.11 -12.20 12.97
C SER A 270 13.98 -13.43 13.17
N VAL A 271 14.35 -14.07 12.07
CA VAL A 271 15.33 -15.16 12.02
C VAL A 271 16.60 -14.70 11.32
N ASP A 272 17.73 -15.30 11.66
CA ASP A 272 18.99 -15.13 10.93
C ASP A 272 19.05 -16.01 9.66
N SER A 273 20.19 -16.00 8.97
CA SER A 273 20.43 -16.80 7.77
C SER A 273 20.31 -18.31 8.00
N ASP A 274 20.51 -18.77 9.24
CA ASP A 274 20.44 -20.17 9.65
C ASP A 274 19.04 -20.55 10.18
N GLY A 275 18.07 -19.64 10.09
CA GLY A 275 16.70 -19.84 10.52
C GLY A 275 16.48 -19.75 12.03
N ARG A 276 17.48 -19.27 12.80
CA ARG A 276 17.40 -19.17 14.27
C ARG A 276 16.83 -17.81 14.71
N PRO A 277 16.06 -17.75 15.81
CA PRO A 277 15.54 -16.49 16.35
C PRO A 277 16.63 -15.48 16.74
N VAL A 278 16.59 -14.27 16.17
CA VAL A 278 17.61 -13.22 16.39
C VAL A 278 17.72 -12.74 17.84
N HIS A 279 16.63 -12.78 18.62
CA HIS A 279 16.61 -12.21 19.97
C HIS A 279 16.74 -13.25 21.09
N GLY A 280 16.83 -14.54 20.77
CA GLY A 280 16.90 -15.68 21.68
C GLY A 280 15.79 -16.71 21.42
N GLU A 281 15.95 -17.91 21.97
CA GLU A 281 15.18 -19.10 21.60
C GLU A 281 13.66 -18.97 21.76
N SER A 282 12.93 -19.68 20.90
CA SER A 282 11.47 -19.82 21.00
C SER A 282 11.10 -20.56 22.28
N VAL A 283 10.16 -20.02 23.05
CA VAL A 283 9.68 -20.65 24.29
C VAL A 283 8.20 -20.98 24.12
N SER A 284 7.85 -22.26 24.26
CA SER A 284 6.45 -22.69 24.32
C SER A 284 5.94 -22.61 25.75
N LEU A 285 4.96 -21.75 25.97
CA LEU A 285 4.24 -21.60 27.24
C LEU A 285 3.01 -22.50 27.18
N ALA A 286 2.99 -23.54 28.01
CA ALA A 286 1.79 -24.35 28.23
C ALA A 286 0.75 -23.48 28.94
N LEU A 287 -0.41 -23.28 28.31
CA LEU A 287 -1.52 -22.56 28.93
C LEU A 287 -2.44 -23.57 29.64
N PRO A 288 -3.10 -23.16 30.74
CA PRO A 288 -4.17 -23.96 31.31
C PRO A 288 -5.26 -24.26 30.25
N PRO A 289 -5.61 -25.53 29.99
CA PRO A 289 -6.53 -25.85 28.90
C PRO A 289 -7.94 -25.34 29.18
N ILE A 290 -8.55 -24.65 28.20
CA ILE A 290 -9.96 -24.24 28.23
C ILE A 290 -10.84 -25.28 27.52
N LEU A 291 -10.32 -25.86 26.44
CA LEU A 291 -10.98 -26.89 25.63
C LEU A 291 -10.22 -28.21 25.76
N THR A 292 -10.93 -29.32 25.60
CA THR A 292 -10.29 -30.65 25.49
C THR A 292 -9.56 -30.79 24.15
N VAL A 293 -8.64 -31.75 24.06
CA VAL A 293 -7.89 -32.04 22.83
C VAL A 293 -8.86 -32.36 21.67
N ASP A 294 -9.91 -33.13 21.96
CA ASP A 294 -10.92 -33.51 20.96
C ASP A 294 -11.73 -32.31 20.45
N GLN A 295 -12.12 -31.39 21.35
CA GLN A 295 -12.81 -30.15 20.97
C GLN A 295 -11.92 -29.26 20.09
N VAL A 296 -10.62 -29.17 20.41
CA VAL A 296 -9.66 -28.40 19.62
C VAL A 296 -9.54 -28.99 18.20
N GLN A 297 -9.43 -30.32 18.09
CA GLN A 297 -9.35 -31.00 16.79
C GLN A 297 -10.62 -30.77 15.97
N ALA A 298 -11.80 -30.96 16.57
CA ALA A 298 -13.09 -30.79 15.90
C ALA A 298 -13.29 -29.36 15.37
N VAL A 299 -12.88 -28.34 16.14
CA VAL A 299 -12.90 -26.94 15.69
C VAL A 299 -11.93 -26.72 14.52
N GLY A 300 -10.73 -27.31 14.59
CA GLY A 300 -9.74 -27.25 13.51
C GLY A 300 -10.26 -27.82 12.19
N GLU A 301 -10.91 -28.99 12.23
CA GLU A 301 -11.52 -29.64 11.07
C GLU A 301 -12.67 -28.80 10.49
N ALA A 302 -13.54 -28.25 11.36
CA ALA A 302 -14.61 -27.35 10.94
C ALA A 302 -14.05 -26.12 10.20
N LEU A 303 -12.98 -25.50 10.73
CA LEU A 303 -12.35 -24.33 10.11
C LEU A 303 -11.67 -24.66 8.78
N ALA A 304 -11.00 -25.81 8.68
CA ALA A 304 -10.36 -26.26 7.45
C ALA A 304 -11.40 -26.47 6.34
N ALA A 305 -12.55 -27.08 6.66
CA ALA A 305 -13.66 -27.27 5.74
C ALA A 305 -14.27 -25.94 5.22
N MET A 306 -14.16 -24.86 6.01
CA MET A 306 -14.63 -23.51 5.65
C MET A 306 -13.64 -22.69 4.81
N SER A 307 -12.36 -23.07 4.78
CA SER A 307 -11.30 -22.26 4.18
C SER A 307 -11.30 -22.35 2.65
N ARG A 308 -11.56 -21.21 1.97
CA ARG A 308 -11.31 -21.06 0.53
C ARG A 308 -10.06 -20.20 0.30
N PRO A 309 -9.19 -20.55 -0.66
CA PRO A 309 -8.01 -19.75 -0.97
C PRO A 309 -8.40 -18.32 -1.38
N ARG A 310 -7.84 -17.32 -0.70
CA ARG A 310 -8.03 -15.91 -1.06
C ARG A 310 -7.23 -15.60 -2.32
N ARG A 311 -7.93 -15.29 -3.41
CA ARG A 311 -7.37 -14.63 -4.60
C ARG A 311 -7.93 -13.22 -4.68
N ASN A 312 -7.17 -12.21 -4.27
CA ASN A 312 -7.38 -10.84 -4.74
C ASN A 312 -6.13 -9.99 -4.43
N PRO A 313 -5.22 -9.84 -5.38
CA PRO A 313 -4.10 -8.91 -5.24
C PRO A 313 -4.60 -7.49 -5.45
N ILE A 314 -4.50 -6.67 -4.41
CA ILE A 314 -4.77 -5.22 -4.43
C ILE A 314 -3.89 -4.50 -5.49
N ALA A 315 -2.81 -5.16 -5.94
CA ALA A 315 -1.90 -4.67 -6.98
C ALA A 315 -2.46 -4.70 -8.41
N GLU A 316 -3.56 -5.42 -8.70
CA GLU A 316 -4.10 -5.54 -10.07
C GLU A 316 -5.21 -4.54 -10.40
N TYR A 317 -5.66 -3.70 -9.46
CA TYR A 317 -6.86 -2.86 -9.66
C TYR A 317 -6.65 -1.41 -9.19
N PRO A 318 -6.18 -0.50 -10.07
CA PRO A 318 -5.79 0.87 -9.72
C PRO A 318 -6.92 1.72 -9.13
N LEU A 319 -8.18 1.47 -9.50
CA LEU A 319 -9.33 2.27 -9.06
C LEU A 319 -9.99 1.78 -7.77
N THR A 320 -9.41 0.77 -7.12
CA THR A 320 -9.94 0.23 -5.85
C THR A 320 -9.91 1.31 -4.76
N GLY A 321 -11.09 1.63 -4.22
CA GLY A 321 -11.27 2.69 -3.23
C GLY A 321 -11.55 4.09 -3.81
N ARG A 322 -11.34 4.29 -5.11
CA ARG A 322 -11.47 5.58 -5.79
C ARG A 322 -12.83 5.76 -6.48
N ILE A 323 -13.49 4.67 -6.83
CA ILE A 323 -14.86 4.69 -7.36
C ILE A 323 -15.86 4.72 -6.20
N ARG A 324 -16.75 5.71 -6.20
CA ARG A 324 -17.85 5.85 -5.23
C ARG A 324 -19.16 5.39 -5.84
N GLY A 325 -19.85 4.51 -5.12
CA GLY A 325 -21.20 4.09 -5.47
C GLY A 325 -22.26 5.08 -5.01
N ARG A 326 -23.47 4.92 -5.53
CA ARG A 326 -24.67 5.64 -5.06
C ARG A 326 -24.90 5.51 -3.55
N CYS A 327 -24.50 4.39 -2.95
CA CYS A 327 -24.60 4.18 -1.50
C CYS A 327 -23.49 4.86 -0.68
N GLY A 328 -22.65 5.69 -1.30
CA GLY A 328 -21.50 6.35 -0.66
C GLY A 328 -20.30 5.41 -0.39
N LEU A 329 -20.50 4.11 -0.49
CA LEU A 329 -19.45 3.11 -0.24
C LEU A 329 -18.53 2.93 -1.45
N PRO A 330 -17.23 2.69 -1.20
CA PRO A 330 -16.24 2.53 -2.27
C PRO A 330 -16.39 1.19 -3.01
N TYR A 331 -15.94 1.15 -4.26
CA TYR A 331 -15.79 -0.09 -5.01
C TYR A 331 -14.42 -0.71 -4.79
N VAL A 332 -14.37 -2.03 -4.88
CA VAL A 332 -13.17 -2.86 -4.76
C VAL A 332 -13.05 -3.76 -5.98
N GLY A 333 -11.86 -3.85 -6.55
CA GLY A 333 -11.56 -4.75 -7.66
C GLY A 333 -11.68 -6.23 -7.27
N GLY A 334 -12.11 -7.05 -8.22
CA GLY A 334 -12.17 -8.49 -8.04
C GLY A 334 -12.63 -9.24 -9.29
N LEU A 335 -12.30 -10.52 -9.30
CA LEU A 335 -12.71 -11.42 -10.37
C LEU A 335 -14.16 -11.87 -10.17
N ARG A 336 -14.93 -11.91 -11.26
CA ARG A 336 -16.33 -12.34 -11.27
C ARG A 336 -16.52 -13.58 -12.16
N GLY A 337 -17.22 -14.57 -11.62
CA GLY A 337 -17.64 -15.78 -12.33
C GLY A 337 -16.53 -16.81 -12.53
N LYS A 338 -16.88 -17.95 -13.15
CA LYS A 338 -15.91 -19.00 -13.54
C LYS A 338 -14.97 -18.52 -14.66
N ASP A 339 -15.44 -17.58 -15.47
CA ASP A 339 -14.73 -17.02 -16.62
C ASP A 339 -13.62 -16.01 -16.21
N GLY A 340 -13.50 -15.67 -14.92
CA GLY A 340 -12.41 -14.83 -14.41
C GLY A 340 -12.46 -13.35 -14.86
N LEU A 341 -13.65 -12.80 -15.14
CA LEU A 341 -13.76 -11.42 -15.62
C LEU A 341 -13.34 -10.41 -14.54
N ARG A 342 -12.42 -9.48 -14.88
CA ARG A 342 -12.01 -8.38 -13.99
C ARG A 342 -13.13 -7.34 -13.85
N THR A 343 -13.57 -7.08 -12.60
CA THR A 343 -14.65 -6.13 -12.30
C THR A 343 -14.38 -5.31 -11.05
N TYR A 344 -14.93 -4.10 -10.98
CA TYR A 344 -15.08 -3.34 -9.74
C TYR A 344 -16.48 -3.60 -9.17
N ARG A 345 -16.54 -3.98 -7.89
CA ARG A 345 -17.79 -4.22 -7.16
C ARG A 345 -17.93 -3.26 -5.98
N CYS A 346 -19.13 -2.78 -5.72
CA CYS A 346 -19.39 -1.96 -4.54
C CYS A 346 -19.23 -2.79 -3.25
N SER A 347 -18.48 -2.29 -2.27
CA SER A 347 -18.30 -2.95 -0.97
C SER A 347 -19.62 -3.14 -0.20
N GLY A 348 -20.61 -2.25 -0.41
CA GLY A 348 -21.95 -2.36 0.17
C GLY A 348 -22.79 -3.55 -0.31
N MET A 349 -22.39 -4.22 -1.40
CA MET A 349 -23.09 -5.42 -1.90
C MET A 349 -22.91 -6.64 -0.98
N GLN A 350 -21.98 -6.61 -0.03
CA GLN A 350 -21.78 -7.69 0.95
C GLN A 350 -22.69 -7.57 2.18
N GLY A 351 -23.46 -6.48 2.31
CA GLY A 351 -24.39 -6.25 3.41
C GLY A 351 -25.64 -7.16 3.34
N THR A 352 -26.40 -7.21 4.44
CA THR A 352 -27.67 -7.95 4.55
C THR A 352 -28.76 -7.44 3.60
N ARG A 353 -28.69 -6.17 3.18
CA ARG A 353 -29.50 -5.61 2.08
C ARG A 353 -28.56 -5.17 0.96
N SER A 354 -28.85 -5.57 -0.28
CA SER A 354 -28.05 -5.16 -1.43
C SER A 354 -28.21 -3.66 -1.65
N CYS A 355 -27.10 -2.94 -1.79
CA CYS A 355 -27.12 -1.49 -1.96
C CYS A 355 -27.65 -1.02 -3.33
N GLY A 356 -28.02 -1.94 -4.22
CA GLY A 356 -28.54 -1.63 -5.57
C GLY A 356 -27.52 -1.03 -6.54
N CYS A 357 -26.25 -0.90 -6.14
CA CYS A 357 -25.14 -0.50 -7.00
C CYS A 357 -24.91 -1.50 -8.15
N VAL A 358 -24.08 -1.12 -9.11
CA VAL A 358 -23.77 -1.94 -10.30
C VAL A 358 -22.39 -2.57 -10.23
N PHE A 359 -22.15 -3.60 -11.03
CA PHE A 359 -20.79 -4.06 -11.31
C PHE A 359 -20.23 -3.25 -12.48
N LEU A 360 -18.99 -2.80 -12.37
CA LEU A 360 -18.30 -2.08 -13.44
C LEU A 360 -17.20 -2.99 -14.02
N PRO A 361 -17.19 -3.29 -15.33
CA PRO A 361 -16.05 -3.95 -15.96
C PRO A 361 -14.77 -3.14 -15.73
N ALA A 362 -13.69 -3.81 -15.31
CA ALA A 362 -12.47 -3.12 -14.93
C ALA A 362 -11.85 -2.36 -16.12
N ALA A 363 -11.79 -3.00 -17.29
CA ALA A 363 -11.25 -2.39 -18.51
C ALA A 363 -11.96 -1.08 -18.90
N HIS A 364 -13.30 -1.03 -18.79
CA HIS A 364 -14.07 0.18 -19.11
C HIS A 364 -13.82 1.33 -18.14
N ALA A 365 -13.77 1.01 -16.84
CA ALA A 365 -13.51 2.04 -15.83
C ALA A 365 -12.07 2.54 -15.89
N GLU A 366 -11.12 1.64 -16.15
CA GLU A 366 -9.70 1.96 -16.32
C GLU A 366 -9.46 2.80 -17.59
N GLU A 367 -10.16 2.49 -18.70
CA GLU A 367 -10.02 3.23 -19.96
C GLU A 367 -10.51 4.68 -19.84
N GLN A 368 -11.74 4.91 -19.35
CA GLN A 368 -12.25 6.27 -19.16
C GLN A 368 -11.40 7.09 -18.18
N MET A 369 -10.86 6.43 -17.14
CA MET A 369 -9.95 7.08 -16.22
C MET A 369 -8.64 7.47 -16.91
N ALA A 370 -8.06 6.58 -17.70
CA ALA A 370 -6.83 6.86 -18.44
C ALA A 370 -7.00 8.03 -19.42
N GLU A 371 -8.11 8.05 -20.17
CA GLU A 371 -8.45 9.18 -21.06
C GLU A 371 -8.50 10.51 -20.30
N ARG A 372 -9.21 10.56 -19.16
CA ARG A 372 -9.32 11.80 -18.36
C ARG A 372 -7.98 12.23 -17.78
N VAL A 373 -7.23 11.33 -17.16
CA VAL A 373 -5.94 11.66 -16.53
C VAL A 373 -4.92 12.08 -17.57
N ASN A 374 -4.82 11.37 -18.70
CA ASN A 374 -3.93 11.74 -19.80
C ASN A 374 -4.29 13.15 -20.34
N GLY A 375 -5.58 13.45 -20.48
CA GLY A 375 -6.05 14.79 -20.89
C GLY A 375 -5.65 15.90 -19.91
N VAL A 376 -5.83 15.68 -18.60
CA VAL A 376 -5.43 16.64 -17.56
C VAL A 376 -3.91 16.83 -17.53
N LEU A 377 -3.12 15.75 -17.67
CA LEU A 377 -1.67 15.86 -17.73
C LEU A 377 -1.22 16.59 -19.00
N ALA A 378 -1.84 16.33 -20.15
CA ALA A 378 -1.52 16.98 -21.41
C ALA A 378 -1.82 18.49 -21.39
N SER A 379 -2.83 18.94 -20.64
CA SER A 379 -3.16 20.36 -20.50
C SER A 379 -2.21 21.15 -19.59
N MET A 380 -1.26 20.48 -18.92
CA MET A 380 -0.29 21.10 -18.01
C MET A 380 1.14 21.05 -18.58
N PRO A 381 1.97 22.11 -18.36
CA PRO A 381 3.39 22.06 -18.65
C PRO A 381 4.07 20.90 -17.92
N ALA A 382 5.02 20.21 -18.57
CA ALA A 382 5.68 19.03 -18.01
C ALA A 382 6.30 19.26 -16.62
N GLY A 383 6.86 20.46 -16.37
CA GLY A 383 7.43 20.83 -15.07
C GLY A 383 6.43 21.12 -13.95
N SER A 384 5.14 21.27 -14.28
CA SER A 384 4.06 21.60 -13.33
C SER A 384 3.14 20.40 -13.05
N ARG A 385 3.41 19.23 -13.63
CA ARG A 385 2.58 18.04 -13.45
C ARG A 385 2.78 17.41 -12.06
N PRO A 386 1.72 16.90 -11.41
CA PRO A 386 1.83 16.23 -10.12
C PRO A 386 2.78 15.03 -10.16
N GLY A 387 3.73 14.98 -9.25
CA GLY A 387 4.71 13.88 -9.16
C GLY A 387 5.82 13.95 -10.21
N ALA A 388 5.90 15.01 -11.04
CA ALA A 388 7.08 15.26 -11.83
C ALA A 388 8.27 15.41 -10.85
N PRO A 389 9.45 14.88 -11.18
CA PRO A 389 10.60 15.06 -10.33
C PRO A 389 10.97 16.53 -10.49
N ALA A 390 10.54 17.37 -9.55
CA ALA A 390 11.16 18.67 -9.41
C ALA A 390 12.68 18.41 -9.38
N SER A 391 13.43 19.23 -10.09
CA SER A 391 14.91 19.33 -10.11
C SER A 391 15.63 18.90 -8.83
N VAL A 392 14.98 19.06 -7.68
CA VAL A 392 15.29 18.54 -6.34
C VAL A 392 15.77 17.08 -6.27
N ALA A 393 15.07 16.10 -6.85
CA ALA A 393 15.48 14.68 -6.68
C ALA A 393 16.81 14.37 -7.40
N ALA A 394 16.95 14.88 -8.63
CA ALA A 394 18.20 14.80 -9.39
C ALA A 394 19.32 15.61 -8.73
N MET A 395 19.01 16.79 -8.17
CA MET A 395 19.95 17.61 -7.41
C MET A 395 20.46 16.88 -6.16
N ARG A 396 19.56 16.22 -5.40
CA ARG A 396 19.94 15.41 -4.23
C ARG A 396 20.84 14.25 -4.63
N LEU A 397 20.52 13.53 -5.71
CA LEU A 397 21.38 12.47 -6.22
C LEU A 397 22.78 13.02 -6.58
N ALA A 398 22.85 14.13 -7.32
CA ALA A 398 24.12 14.73 -7.72
C ALA A 398 24.95 15.19 -6.52
N ARG A 399 24.34 15.88 -5.55
CA ARG A 399 24.98 16.29 -4.29
C ARG A 399 25.51 15.08 -3.51
N HIS A 400 24.70 14.03 -3.41
CA HIS A 400 25.10 12.82 -2.69
C HIS A 400 26.23 12.06 -3.41
N GLY A 401 26.16 11.95 -4.73
CA GLY A 401 27.23 11.36 -5.55
C GLY A 401 28.56 12.12 -5.40
N ALA A 402 28.52 13.45 -5.38
CA ALA A 402 29.70 14.28 -5.12
C ALA A 402 30.28 14.04 -3.71
N ARG A 403 29.42 13.83 -2.70
CA ARG A 403 29.85 13.48 -1.34
C ARG A 403 30.57 12.12 -1.30
N VAL A 404 30.03 11.10 -1.98
CA VAL A 404 30.68 9.79 -2.08
C VAL A 404 32.06 9.92 -2.74
N ALA A 405 32.16 10.66 -3.84
CA ALA A 405 33.44 10.91 -4.52
C ALA A 405 34.44 11.68 -3.64
N LEU A 406 33.97 12.61 -2.79
CA LEU A 406 34.81 13.29 -1.81
C LEU A 406 35.33 12.33 -0.73
N LEU A 407 34.48 11.47 -0.17
CA LEU A 407 34.88 10.44 0.80
C LEU A 407 35.91 9.47 0.20
N ASP A 408 35.75 9.08 -1.06
CA ASP A 408 36.69 8.21 -1.77
C ASP A 408 38.06 8.86 -1.95
N ARG A 409 38.09 10.15 -2.36
CA ARG A 409 39.35 10.92 -2.46
C ARG A 409 40.05 11.03 -1.12
N LEU A 410 39.35 11.44 -0.07
CA LEU A 410 39.91 11.57 1.28
C LEU A 410 40.44 10.23 1.82
N THR A 411 39.73 9.13 1.52
CA THR A 411 40.20 7.79 1.88
C THR A 411 41.48 7.41 1.13
N ALA A 412 41.60 7.78 -0.15
CA ALA A 412 42.81 7.55 -0.94
C ALA A 412 43.99 8.38 -0.42
N GLU A 413 43.79 9.66 -0.13
CA GLU A 413 44.79 10.56 0.46
C GLU A 413 45.30 9.99 1.80
N ARG A 414 44.41 9.60 2.71
CA ARG A 414 44.81 8.99 4.00
C ARG A 414 45.58 7.68 3.83
N ARG A 415 45.30 6.89 2.78
CA ARG A 415 46.09 5.68 2.48
C ARG A 415 47.49 6.01 1.97
N GLN A 416 47.63 7.10 1.23
CA GLN A 416 48.93 7.59 0.80
C GLN A 416 49.73 8.10 2.01
N ASP A 417 49.13 8.91 2.89
CA ASP A 417 49.75 9.36 4.13
C ASP A 417 50.28 8.19 4.97
N LEU A 418 49.51 7.09 5.04
CA LEU A 418 49.92 5.87 5.74
C LEU A 418 51.18 5.25 5.13
N GLN A 419 51.33 5.26 3.81
CA GLN A 419 52.52 4.74 3.13
C GLN A 419 53.74 5.63 3.40
N GLU A 420 53.56 6.94 3.34
CA GLU A 420 54.62 7.93 3.58
C GLU A 420 55.13 7.87 5.03
N VAL A 421 54.22 7.81 6.01
CA VAL A 421 54.58 7.69 7.43
C VAL A 421 55.34 6.39 7.71
N ARG A 422 54.96 5.27 7.07
CA ARG A 422 55.67 3.99 7.21
C ARG A 422 57.07 4.01 6.60
N GLY A 423 57.31 4.88 5.62
CA GLY A 423 58.63 5.08 4.99
C GLY A 423 59.52 6.12 5.67
N THR A 424 59.05 6.78 6.73
CA THR A 424 59.77 7.88 7.40
C THR A 424 60.84 7.37 8.38
N THR A 425 61.94 8.11 8.54
CA THR A 425 63.06 7.79 9.46
C THR A 425 62.87 8.34 10.88
N ALA A 426 61.65 8.71 11.27
CA ALA A 426 61.33 9.28 12.58
C ALA A 426 61.40 8.21 13.70
N PRO A 427 61.47 8.62 15.00
CA PRO A 427 61.45 7.69 16.12
C PRO A 427 60.27 6.70 16.08
N VAL A 428 60.56 5.42 16.30
CA VAL A 428 59.61 4.30 16.15
C VAL A 428 58.28 4.52 16.88
N HIS A 429 58.30 5.11 18.08
CA HIS A 429 57.09 5.34 18.87
C HIS A 429 56.18 6.43 18.27
N LEU A 430 56.74 7.46 17.63
CA LEU A 430 55.99 8.51 16.94
C LEU A 430 55.37 7.97 15.64
N VAL A 431 56.15 7.21 14.87
CA VAL A 431 55.65 6.51 13.67
C VAL A 431 54.51 5.57 14.05
N ALA A 432 54.67 4.77 15.11
CA ALA A 432 53.64 3.86 15.56
C ALA A 432 52.36 4.60 16.03
N ALA A 433 52.49 5.75 16.67
CA ALA A 433 51.33 6.57 17.07
C ALA A 433 50.60 7.16 15.85
N ALA A 434 51.34 7.74 14.90
CA ALA A 434 50.79 8.30 13.67
C ALA A 434 50.11 7.22 12.81
N VAL A 435 50.74 6.05 12.65
CA VAL A 435 50.15 4.88 11.96
C VAL A 435 48.82 4.49 12.59
N ARG A 436 48.76 4.35 13.93
CA ARG A 436 47.50 3.99 14.62
C ARG A 436 46.40 5.03 14.39
N GLN A 437 46.75 6.32 14.40
CA GLN A 437 45.78 7.38 14.14
C GLN A 437 45.24 7.30 12.71
N ILE A 438 46.13 7.21 11.70
CA ILE A 438 45.72 7.14 10.29
C ILE A 438 44.91 5.87 10.02
N GLU A 439 45.27 4.73 10.60
CA GLU A 439 44.50 3.48 10.48
C GLU A 439 43.11 3.61 11.11
N SER A 440 42.99 4.30 12.25
CA SER A 440 41.70 4.61 12.89
C SER A 440 40.84 5.53 12.01
N ASP A 441 41.43 6.56 11.42
CA ASP A 441 40.75 7.50 10.53
C ASP A 441 40.28 6.80 9.26
N LEU A 442 41.13 5.95 8.65
CA LEU A 442 40.77 5.11 7.51
C LEU A 442 39.62 4.15 7.82
N GLY A 443 39.64 3.53 9.01
CA GLY A 443 38.55 2.67 9.46
C GLY A 443 37.23 3.45 9.60
N THR A 444 37.30 4.70 10.02
CA THR A 444 36.14 5.59 10.18
C THR A 444 35.60 6.08 8.84
N LEU A 445 36.46 6.63 7.99
CA LEU A 445 36.10 7.04 6.62
C LEU A 445 35.51 5.87 5.83
N GLY A 446 36.05 4.65 6.01
CA GLY A 446 35.52 3.45 5.38
C GLY A 446 34.08 3.13 5.77
N ARG A 447 33.69 3.29 7.06
CA ARG A 447 32.30 3.10 7.52
C ARG A 447 31.37 4.17 6.96
N ILE A 448 31.77 5.45 7.06
CA ILE A 448 30.99 6.57 6.53
C ILE A 448 30.75 6.39 5.03
N ALA A 449 31.80 6.04 4.27
CA ALA A 449 31.70 5.75 2.84
C ALA A 449 30.78 4.56 2.54
N ALA A 450 30.80 3.50 3.35
CA ALA A 450 29.89 2.37 3.18
C ALA A 450 28.42 2.78 3.34
N HIS A 451 28.12 3.57 4.38
CA HIS A 451 26.79 4.13 4.58
C HIS A 451 26.37 5.04 3.41
N ALA A 452 27.29 5.87 2.91
CA ALA A 452 27.00 6.82 1.83
C ALA A 452 26.69 6.09 0.52
N ARG A 453 27.45 5.02 0.20
CA ARG A 453 27.19 4.19 -0.99
C ARG A 453 25.85 3.45 -0.91
N ILE A 454 25.48 2.94 0.28
CA ILE A 454 24.16 2.31 0.47
C ILE A 454 23.05 3.33 0.17
N TRP A 455 23.17 4.55 0.69
CA TRP A 455 22.18 5.59 0.43
C TRP A 455 22.17 6.05 -1.03
N LEU A 456 23.33 6.22 -1.67
CA LEU A 456 23.43 6.52 -3.10
C LEU A 456 22.69 5.47 -3.92
N HIS A 457 22.93 4.19 -3.65
CA HIS A 457 22.27 3.10 -4.34
C HIS A 457 20.75 3.11 -4.12
N GLU A 458 20.28 3.43 -2.91
CA GLU A 458 18.85 3.59 -2.63
C GLU A 458 18.21 4.76 -3.40
N LEU A 459 18.92 5.89 -3.54
CA LEU A 459 18.50 7.04 -4.34
C LEU A 459 18.45 6.72 -5.83
N GLU A 460 19.51 6.10 -6.38
CA GLU A 460 19.58 5.65 -7.77
C GLU A 460 18.45 4.66 -8.08
N SER A 461 18.26 3.68 -7.20
CA SER A 461 17.18 2.70 -7.31
C SER A 461 15.81 3.38 -7.22
N GLY A 462 15.67 4.44 -6.42
CA GLY A 462 14.45 5.26 -6.37
C GLY A 462 14.14 5.92 -7.70
N ILE A 463 15.12 6.57 -8.30
CA ILE A 463 14.98 7.23 -9.60
C ILE A 463 14.68 6.21 -10.70
N LEU A 464 15.37 5.06 -10.71
CA LEU A 464 15.10 3.99 -11.67
C LEU A 464 13.70 3.39 -11.51
N ARG A 465 13.22 3.21 -10.28
CA ARG A 465 11.84 2.77 -10.00
C ARG A 465 10.82 3.75 -10.54
N ASP A 466 11.07 5.05 -10.37
CA ASP A 466 10.16 6.10 -10.82
C ASP A 466 10.35 6.43 -12.31
N ALA A 467 11.44 6.03 -12.96
CA ALA A 467 11.77 6.41 -14.34
C ALA A 467 10.64 6.21 -15.37
N PRO A 468 9.87 5.10 -15.37
CA PRO A 468 8.73 4.95 -16.29
C PRO A 468 7.64 6.01 -16.03
N LEU A 469 7.34 6.27 -14.76
CA LEU A 469 6.38 7.30 -14.35
C LEU A 469 6.87 8.69 -14.75
N LEU A 470 8.14 9.00 -14.51
CA LEU A 470 8.76 10.28 -14.87
C LEU A 470 8.78 10.48 -16.39
N ALA A 471 9.03 9.43 -17.18
CA ALA A 471 8.99 9.49 -18.64
C ALA A 471 7.58 9.83 -19.15
N VAL A 472 6.54 9.23 -18.57
CA VAL A 472 5.14 9.60 -18.88
C VAL A 472 4.86 11.05 -18.51
N LEU A 473 5.29 11.49 -17.33
CA LEU A 473 5.10 12.86 -16.87
C LEU A 473 5.92 13.89 -17.67
N ALA A 474 7.04 13.52 -18.27
CA ALA A 474 7.83 14.39 -19.14
C ALA A 474 7.32 14.44 -20.59
N SER A 475 6.55 13.44 -21.03
CA SER A 475 6.07 13.32 -22.42
C SER A 475 5.11 14.45 -22.82
N LEU A 476 5.22 14.97 -24.04
CA LEU A 476 4.24 15.91 -24.60
C LEU A 476 2.86 15.25 -24.76
N THR A 477 2.83 13.94 -25.00
CA THR A 477 1.64 13.10 -25.06
C THR A 477 1.71 12.05 -23.94
N PRO A 478 1.35 12.42 -22.69
CA PRO A 478 1.39 11.49 -21.57
C PRO A 478 0.36 10.36 -21.80
N ASP A 479 0.80 9.12 -21.69
CA ASP A 479 -0.09 7.96 -21.68
C ASP A 479 0.19 7.06 -20.47
N MET A 480 -0.69 7.13 -19.47
CA MET A 480 -0.56 6.30 -18.28
C MET A 480 -0.79 4.81 -18.53
N ARG A 481 -1.38 4.42 -19.67
CA ARG A 481 -1.65 3.01 -20.00
C ARG A 481 -0.38 2.17 -20.14
N VAL A 482 0.74 2.79 -20.49
CA VAL A 482 2.05 2.12 -20.62
C VAL A 482 2.64 1.72 -19.25
N LEU A 483 2.12 2.29 -18.16
CA LEU A 483 2.59 2.03 -16.81
C LEU A 483 1.95 0.76 -16.24
N PRO A 484 2.64 0.00 -15.38
CA PRO A 484 2.03 -1.10 -14.67
C PRO A 484 0.91 -0.61 -13.72
N PRO A 485 -0.10 -1.44 -13.38
CA PRO A 485 -1.26 -1.03 -12.58
C PRO A 485 -0.94 -0.34 -11.23
N ARG A 486 0.19 -0.69 -10.61
CA ARG A 486 0.69 -0.04 -9.40
C ARG A 486 1.08 1.43 -9.61
N GLU A 487 1.74 1.72 -10.73
CA GLU A 487 2.17 3.09 -11.07
C GLU A 487 1.00 3.91 -11.64
N GLN A 488 0.10 3.28 -12.40
CA GLN A 488 -1.19 3.88 -12.75
C GLN A 488 -1.95 4.34 -11.50
N ARG A 489 -1.98 3.51 -10.45
CA ARG A 489 -2.59 3.88 -9.17
C ARG A 489 -1.92 5.11 -8.56
N ARG A 490 -0.59 5.21 -8.56
CA ARG A 490 0.10 6.41 -8.04
C ARG A 490 -0.33 7.67 -8.77
N LEU A 491 -0.44 7.64 -10.10
CA LEU A 491 -0.96 8.76 -10.90
C LEU A 491 -2.42 9.11 -10.62
N VAL A 492 -3.23 8.14 -10.21
CA VAL A 492 -4.64 8.36 -9.80
C VAL A 492 -4.70 8.93 -8.37
N GLU A 493 -3.78 8.54 -7.49
CA GLU A 493 -3.77 8.99 -6.10
C GLU A 493 -3.23 10.41 -5.93
N LEU A 494 -2.22 10.80 -6.73
CA LEU A 494 -1.57 12.11 -6.66
C LEU A 494 -2.52 13.32 -6.83
N PRO A 495 -3.38 13.38 -7.88
CA PRO A 495 -4.34 14.46 -8.05
C PRO A 495 -5.69 14.16 -7.37
N ASP A 496 -5.74 13.26 -6.38
CA ASP A 496 -6.96 12.77 -5.69
C ASP A 496 -8.12 12.45 -6.65
N VAL A 497 -7.89 11.61 -7.67
CA VAL A 497 -8.95 11.26 -8.62
C VAL A 497 -10.09 10.53 -7.89
N ARG A 498 -11.31 11.01 -8.13
CA ARG A 498 -12.56 10.41 -7.66
C ARG A 498 -13.44 10.07 -8.84
N VAL A 499 -13.98 8.86 -8.83
CA VAL A 499 -14.81 8.36 -9.92
C VAL A 499 -16.22 8.10 -9.43
N GLU A 500 -17.20 8.70 -10.07
CA GLU A 500 -18.63 8.51 -9.83
C GLU A 500 -19.30 7.98 -11.10
N VAL A 501 -20.42 7.27 -10.95
CA VAL A 501 -21.21 6.80 -12.10
C VAL A 501 -22.14 7.94 -12.51
N ALA A 502 -22.02 8.44 -13.74
CA ALA A 502 -22.73 9.63 -14.21
C ALA A 502 -24.26 9.43 -14.30
N ASP A 503 -24.70 8.27 -14.76
CA ASP A 503 -26.11 7.93 -14.88
C ASP A 503 -26.60 7.22 -13.60
N PRO A 504 -27.38 7.89 -12.73
CA PRO A 504 -27.89 7.31 -11.49
C PRO A 504 -29.00 6.27 -11.71
N THR A 505 -29.54 6.19 -12.93
CA THR A 505 -30.56 5.22 -13.34
C THR A 505 -29.95 3.98 -14.00
N PHE A 506 -28.66 4.01 -14.34
CA PHE A 506 -27.97 2.89 -14.96
C PHE A 506 -28.01 1.67 -14.03
N ARG A 507 -28.74 0.65 -14.46
CA ARG A 507 -28.70 -0.68 -13.85
C ARG A 507 -27.95 -1.63 -14.78
N TYR A 508 -26.77 -2.08 -14.33
CA TYR A 508 -26.08 -3.22 -14.93
C TYR A 508 -26.96 -4.45 -14.69
N ARG A 509 -27.48 -5.01 -15.79
CA ARG A 509 -28.49 -6.08 -15.75
C ARG A 509 -27.86 -7.38 -15.25
N GLU A 510 -28.42 -7.94 -14.18
CA GLU A 510 -28.13 -9.30 -13.74
C GLU A 510 -28.59 -10.32 -14.79
N GLY A 511 -27.73 -11.29 -15.07
CA GLY A 511 -28.05 -12.45 -15.90
C GLY A 511 -26.83 -13.03 -16.59
N THR A 512 -26.80 -14.35 -16.76
CA THR A 512 -25.88 -15.02 -17.69
C THR A 512 -26.20 -14.50 -19.10
N THR A 513 -25.21 -13.93 -19.79
CA THR A 513 -25.35 -13.52 -21.19
C THR A 513 -25.94 -14.68 -21.99
N CYS A 514 -27.03 -14.44 -22.72
CA CYS A 514 -27.67 -15.46 -23.55
C CYS A 514 -26.62 -16.14 -24.45
N LEU A 515 -26.69 -17.47 -24.58
CA LEU A 515 -25.74 -18.25 -25.38
C LEU A 515 -25.64 -17.72 -26.82
N THR A 516 -26.77 -17.34 -27.42
CA THR A 516 -26.81 -16.76 -28.77
C THR A 516 -26.11 -15.40 -28.82
N THR A 517 -26.30 -14.55 -27.81
CA THR A 517 -25.57 -13.27 -27.71
C THR A 517 -24.06 -13.50 -27.57
N ARG A 518 -23.63 -14.49 -26.77
CA ARG A 518 -22.20 -14.87 -26.66
C ARG A 518 -21.66 -15.43 -27.99
N TRP A 519 -22.46 -16.20 -28.71
CA TRP A 519 -22.10 -16.74 -30.02
C TRP A 519 -21.78 -15.61 -31.01
N HIS A 520 -22.69 -14.64 -31.20
CA HIS A 520 -22.45 -13.48 -32.07
C HIS A 520 -21.24 -12.63 -31.61
N GLN A 521 -21.05 -12.45 -30.30
CA GLN A 521 -19.88 -11.73 -29.77
C GLN A 521 -18.56 -12.43 -30.09
N ARG A 522 -18.57 -13.77 -30.17
CA ARG A 522 -17.39 -14.60 -30.44
C ARG A 522 -17.11 -14.76 -31.93
N THR A 523 -18.14 -14.96 -32.74
CA THR A 523 -18.00 -15.20 -34.19
C THR A 523 -17.91 -13.91 -35.00
N GLY A 524 -18.40 -12.78 -34.46
CA GLY A 524 -18.48 -11.52 -35.19
C GLY A 524 -19.64 -11.47 -36.20
N GLU A 525 -20.45 -12.53 -36.28
CA GLU A 525 -21.56 -12.62 -37.22
C GLU A 525 -22.60 -11.52 -36.98
N LEU A 526 -23.05 -10.86 -38.04
CA LEU A 526 -24.03 -9.77 -37.95
C LEU A 526 -25.46 -10.32 -37.76
N ILE A 527 -26.33 -9.50 -37.19
CA ILE A 527 -27.76 -9.79 -37.07
C ILE A 527 -28.48 -9.21 -38.27
N PRO A 528 -29.11 -10.04 -39.12
CA PRO A 528 -29.82 -9.57 -40.31
C PRO A 528 -31.05 -8.72 -39.95
N PRO A 529 -31.61 -7.95 -40.91
CA PRO A 529 -32.90 -7.29 -40.75
C PRO A 529 -34.04 -8.31 -40.67
N ASP A 530 -35.28 -7.85 -40.50
CA ASP A 530 -36.43 -8.77 -40.50
C ASP A 530 -36.62 -9.39 -41.89
N PRO A 531 -36.80 -10.72 -42.00
CA PRO A 531 -36.82 -11.41 -43.28
C PRO A 531 -38.04 -11.02 -44.13
N SER A 532 -37.80 -10.73 -45.41
CA SER A 532 -38.83 -10.59 -46.43
C SER A 532 -39.60 -11.91 -46.64
N ASP A 533 -40.71 -11.88 -47.38
CA ASP A 533 -41.48 -13.10 -47.68
C ASP A 533 -40.64 -14.13 -48.45
N ALA A 534 -39.85 -13.68 -49.42
CA ALA A 534 -38.94 -14.53 -50.20
C ALA A 534 -37.84 -15.15 -49.33
N GLN A 535 -37.22 -14.34 -48.46
CA GLN A 535 -36.19 -14.82 -47.52
C GLN A 535 -36.78 -15.79 -46.50
N TRP A 536 -37.99 -15.53 -46.00
CA TRP A 536 -38.68 -16.43 -45.08
C TRP A 536 -38.95 -17.80 -45.70
N ASN A 537 -39.41 -17.86 -46.95
CA ASN A 537 -39.64 -19.13 -47.64
C ASN A 537 -38.36 -19.99 -47.71
N ARG A 538 -37.20 -19.34 -47.98
CA ARG A 538 -35.90 -20.02 -47.96
C ARG A 538 -35.51 -20.49 -46.56
N VAL A 539 -35.75 -19.68 -45.52
CA VAL A 539 -35.55 -20.06 -44.11
C VAL A 539 -36.44 -21.23 -43.71
N GLU A 540 -37.69 -21.27 -44.17
CA GLU A 540 -38.62 -22.36 -43.85
C GLU A 540 -38.19 -23.68 -44.49
N VAL A 541 -37.77 -23.66 -45.76
CA VAL A 541 -37.18 -24.82 -46.44
C VAL A 541 -35.95 -25.32 -45.68
N LEU A 542 -35.07 -24.39 -45.27
CA LEU A 542 -33.91 -24.73 -44.44
C LEU A 542 -34.35 -25.35 -43.11
N LEU A 543 -35.29 -24.77 -42.38
CA LEU A 543 -35.75 -25.35 -41.11
C LEU A 543 -36.34 -26.76 -41.30
N ARG A 544 -37.03 -27.03 -42.41
CA ARG A 544 -37.62 -28.34 -42.72
C ARG A 544 -36.57 -29.41 -43.02
N SER A 545 -35.36 -29.05 -43.48
CA SER A 545 -34.27 -30.01 -43.65
C SER A 545 -33.53 -30.34 -42.34
N TRP A 546 -33.63 -29.48 -41.33
CA TRP A 546 -32.96 -29.68 -40.03
C TRP A 546 -33.87 -30.31 -38.98
N PHE A 547 -35.19 -30.15 -39.09
CA PHE A 547 -36.12 -30.55 -38.05
C PHE A 547 -37.30 -31.40 -38.56
N PRO A 548 -37.73 -32.41 -37.80
CA PRO A 548 -38.86 -33.28 -38.15
C PRO A 548 -40.21 -32.57 -38.06
N ALA A 549 -41.25 -33.16 -38.66
CA ALA A 549 -42.59 -32.57 -38.80
C ALA A 549 -43.22 -32.08 -37.47
N HIS A 550 -42.92 -32.72 -36.33
CA HIS A 550 -43.44 -32.31 -35.03
C HIS A 550 -42.93 -30.94 -34.56
N HIS A 551 -41.77 -30.50 -35.03
CA HIS A 551 -41.20 -29.18 -34.72
C HIS A 551 -42.10 -28.02 -35.19
N PHE A 552 -42.90 -28.28 -36.22
CA PHE A 552 -43.81 -27.34 -36.87
C PHE A 552 -45.27 -27.47 -36.37
N ARG A 553 -45.56 -28.42 -35.47
CA ARG A 553 -46.90 -28.61 -34.88
C ARG A 553 -47.17 -27.71 -33.67
N SER A 554 -46.18 -26.92 -33.25
CA SER A 554 -46.31 -25.98 -32.12
C SER A 554 -47.23 -24.82 -32.51
N PRO A 555 -48.04 -24.28 -31.58
CA PRO A 555 -48.83 -23.06 -31.83
C PRO A 555 -47.98 -21.79 -31.96
N LEU A 556 -46.65 -21.90 -31.82
CA LEU A 556 -45.73 -20.79 -32.00
C LEU A 556 -45.50 -20.51 -33.49
N ASP A 557 -45.91 -19.32 -33.95
CA ASP A 557 -45.53 -18.81 -35.26
C ASP A 557 -44.00 -18.63 -35.34
N LEU A 558 -43.34 -19.46 -36.15
CA LEU A 558 -41.89 -19.49 -36.30
C LEU A 558 -41.35 -18.21 -36.95
N ARG A 559 -42.13 -17.55 -37.80
CA ARG A 559 -41.73 -16.31 -38.45
C ARG A 559 -41.75 -15.17 -37.46
N ALA A 560 -42.82 -15.06 -36.70
CA ALA A 560 -42.93 -14.09 -35.62
C ALA A 560 -41.86 -14.35 -34.53
N ALA A 561 -41.60 -15.61 -34.20
CA ALA A 561 -40.57 -15.98 -33.25
C ALA A 561 -39.16 -15.59 -33.73
N LEU A 562 -38.80 -15.86 -34.99
CA LEU A 562 -37.51 -15.44 -35.56
C LEU A 562 -37.36 -13.92 -35.54
N LYS A 563 -38.39 -13.17 -35.96
CA LYS A 563 -38.40 -11.70 -35.88
C LYS A 563 -38.21 -11.22 -34.44
N GLY A 564 -38.85 -11.87 -33.46
CA GLY A 564 -38.67 -11.59 -32.03
C GLY A 564 -37.24 -11.85 -31.53
N MET A 565 -36.63 -12.96 -31.96
CA MET A 565 -35.23 -13.29 -31.65
C MET A 565 -34.26 -12.24 -32.20
N LEU A 566 -34.42 -11.86 -33.47
CA LEU A 566 -33.60 -10.84 -34.14
C LEU A 566 -33.80 -9.46 -33.48
N HIS A 567 -35.05 -9.05 -33.26
CA HIS A 567 -35.39 -7.80 -32.59
C HIS A 567 -34.74 -7.71 -31.21
N ARG A 568 -34.79 -8.79 -30.42
CA ARG A 568 -34.16 -8.85 -29.10
C ARG A 568 -32.63 -8.72 -29.18
N LEU A 569 -32.01 -9.34 -30.17
CA LEU A 569 -30.56 -9.26 -30.36
C LEU A 569 -30.10 -7.87 -30.87
N ARG A 570 -30.91 -7.17 -31.68
CA ARG A 570 -30.63 -5.81 -32.18
C ARG A 570 -30.93 -4.70 -31.16
N SER A 571 -31.96 -4.87 -30.33
CA SER A 571 -32.41 -3.85 -29.34
C SER A 571 -31.89 -4.08 -27.92
N GLY A 572 -31.47 -5.30 -27.59
CA GLY A 572 -30.99 -5.64 -26.24
C GLY A 572 -32.06 -5.74 -25.16
N ILE A 573 -33.35 -5.79 -25.52
CA ILE A 573 -34.45 -5.99 -24.57
C ILE A 573 -34.32 -7.33 -23.81
N LEU A 574 -34.89 -7.39 -22.60
CA LEU A 574 -34.97 -8.62 -21.82
C LEU A 574 -36.01 -9.58 -22.43
N TRP A 575 -35.87 -10.87 -22.12
CA TRP A 575 -36.91 -11.85 -22.46
C TRP A 575 -38.27 -11.50 -21.81
N SER A 576 -38.28 -10.83 -20.66
CA SER A 576 -39.50 -10.32 -20.03
C SER A 576 -40.10 -9.11 -20.74
N GLU A 577 -39.32 -8.41 -21.55
CA GLU A 577 -39.72 -7.20 -22.28
C GLU A 577 -40.09 -7.54 -23.75
N LEU A 578 -40.05 -8.82 -24.15
CA LEU A 578 -40.36 -9.23 -25.51
C LEU A 578 -41.86 -8.99 -25.82
N PRO A 579 -42.20 -8.20 -26.84
CA PRO A 579 -43.60 -7.96 -27.21
C PRO A 579 -44.35 -9.25 -27.52
N THR A 580 -45.59 -9.36 -27.03
CA THR A 580 -46.45 -10.56 -27.17
C THR A 580 -46.74 -10.94 -28.62
N ARG A 581 -46.67 -9.98 -29.56
CA ARG A 581 -46.78 -10.21 -31.01
C ARG A 581 -45.74 -11.18 -31.58
N PHE A 582 -44.63 -11.41 -30.88
CA PHE A 582 -43.59 -12.36 -31.29
C PHE A 582 -43.79 -13.77 -30.70
N GLY A 583 -44.87 -13.98 -29.94
CA GLY A 583 -45.17 -15.22 -29.24
C GLY A 583 -44.74 -15.22 -27.78
N ASP A 584 -45.05 -16.31 -27.07
CA ASP A 584 -44.68 -16.48 -25.67
C ASP A 584 -43.16 -16.50 -25.48
N ARG A 585 -42.65 -15.65 -24.58
CA ARG A 585 -41.21 -15.47 -24.32
C ARG A 585 -40.48 -16.73 -23.91
N VAL A 586 -41.13 -17.67 -23.22
CA VAL A 586 -40.50 -18.93 -22.78
C VAL A 586 -40.30 -19.84 -23.98
N ASN A 587 -41.33 -19.95 -24.82
CA ASN A 587 -41.30 -20.75 -26.03
C ASN A 587 -40.33 -20.19 -27.09
N VAL A 588 -40.32 -18.87 -27.31
CA VAL A 588 -39.35 -18.23 -28.21
C VAL A 588 -37.92 -18.46 -27.73
N ARG A 589 -37.65 -18.29 -26.43
CA ARG A 589 -36.32 -18.54 -25.85
C ARG A 589 -35.89 -19.99 -25.99
N ALA A 590 -36.78 -20.94 -25.71
CA ALA A 590 -36.50 -22.37 -25.87
C ALA A 590 -36.20 -22.70 -27.34
N ARG A 591 -36.97 -22.14 -28.29
CA ARG A 591 -36.75 -22.33 -29.72
C ARG A 591 -35.41 -21.78 -30.19
N GLN A 592 -35.04 -20.57 -29.76
CA GLN A 592 -33.74 -19.98 -30.09
C GLN A 592 -32.59 -20.85 -29.59
N ARG A 593 -32.73 -21.44 -28.41
CA ARG A 593 -31.73 -22.35 -27.85
C ARG A 593 -31.58 -23.62 -28.71
N VAL A 594 -32.69 -24.25 -29.07
CA VAL A 594 -32.69 -25.45 -29.94
C VAL A 594 -32.02 -25.16 -31.28
N TRP A 595 -32.34 -24.03 -31.92
CA TRP A 595 -31.74 -23.64 -33.19
C TRP A 595 -30.23 -23.37 -33.07
N LEU A 596 -29.79 -22.78 -31.96
CA LEU A 596 -28.37 -22.56 -31.71
C LEU A 596 -27.63 -23.87 -31.46
N GLU A 597 -28.15 -24.74 -30.60
CA GLU A 597 -27.54 -26.03 -30.25
C GLU A 597 -27.50 -27.00 -31.44
N SER A 598 -28.50 -26.94 -32.33
CA SER A 598 -28.53 -27.79 -33.52
C SER A 598 -27.65 -27.30 -34.65
N GLY A 599 -27.17 -26.04 -34.63
CA GLY A 599 -26.45 -25.40 -35.75
C GLY A 599 -27.36 -24.71 -36.78
N ALA A 600 -28.69 -24.87 -36.68
CA ALA A 600 -29.63 -24.24 -37.61
C ALA A 600 -29.59 -22.70 -37.52
N TRP A 601 -29.32 -22.14 -36.34
CA TRP A 601 -29.18 -20.69 -36.14
C TRP A 601 -28.08 -20.10 -37.02
N GLU A 602 -26.92 -20.75 -37.09
CA GLU A 602 -25.79 -20.29 -37.91
C GLU A 602 -26.15 -20.31 -39.41
N ALA A 603 -26.79 -21.39 -39.87
CA ALA A 603 -27.25 -21.50 -41.25
C ALA A 603 -28.28 -20.42 -41.61
N ILE A 604 -29.19 -20.08 -40.68
CA ILE A 604 -30.17 -18.99 -40.86
C ILE A 604 -29.46 -17.63 -40.93
N MET A 605 -28.50 -17.34 -40.05
CA MET A 605 -27.75 -16.08 -40.10
C MET A 605 -27.00 -15.94 -41.43
N ARG A 606 -26.32 -17.00 -41.88
CA ARG A 606 -25.60 -17.01 -43.16
C ARG A 606 -26.52 -16.72 -44.34
N LEU A 607 -27.68 -17.39 -44.39
CA LEU A 607 -28.67 -17.23 -45.45
C LEU A 607 -29.24 -15.80 -45.48
N LEU A 608 -29.55 -15.23 -44.31
CA LEU A 608 -30.13 -13.90 -44.21
C LEU A 608 -29.12 -12.76 -44.36
N ASN A 609 -27.83 -13.04 -44.15
CA ASN A 609 -26.73 -12.07 -44.35
C ASN A 609 -26.12 -12.13 -45.77
N GLU A 610 -26.62 -12.98 -46.69
CA GLU A 610 -26.14 -13.07 -48.08
C GLU A 610 -26.10 -11.71 -48.80
N GLU A 611 -27.03 -10.80 -48.45
CA GLU A 611 -27.14 -9.44 -49.01
C GLU A 611 -26.33 -8.38 -48.23
N GLY A 612 -25.62 -8.76 -47.16
CA GLY A 612 -24.66 -7.89 -46.46
C GLY A 612 -25.24 -6.82 -45.53
N HIS A 613 -26.55 -6.80 -45.26
CA HIS A 613 -27.23 -5.72 -44.52
C HIS A 613 -27.44 -5.99 -43.02
N GLY A 614 -26.48 -6.63 -42.35
CA GLY A 614 -26.57 -6.97 -40.93
C GLY A 614 -26.14 -5.84 -39.96
N THR A 615 -26.63 -5.89 -38.72
CA THR A 615 -26.19 -5.02 -37.61
C THR A 615 -25.46 -5.82 -36.54
N PRO A 616 -24.43 -5.29 -35.88
CA PRO A 616 -23.77 -5.99 -34.80
C PRO A 616 -24.71 -6.24 -33.62
N VAL A 617 -24.47 -7.32 -32.86
CA VAL A 617 -25.26 -7.63 -31.66
C VAL A 617 -25.24 -6.49 -30.66
N PHE A 618 -26.42 -6.16 -30.14
CA PHE A 618 -26.58 -5.04 -29.20
C PHE A 618 -25.62 -5.22 -28.03
N ARG A 619 -24.73 -4.24 -27.88
CA ARG A 619 -23.91 -4.08 -26.69
C ARG A 619 -24.50 -2.92 -25.91
N ARG A 620 -24.97 -3.19 -24.69
CA ARG A 620 -25.44 -2.13 -23.81
C ARG A 620 -24.25 -1.18 -23.56
N PRO A 621 -24.35 0.11 -23.90
CA PRO A 621 -23.30 1.05 -23.57
C PRO A 621 -23.11 1.04 -22.05
N LEU A 622 -21.86 0.91 -21.61
CA LEU A 622 -21.51 1.03 -20.21
C LEU A 622 -21.64 2.51 -19.80
N PRO A 623 -21.93 2.81 -18.53
CA PRO A 623 -22.27 4.17 -18.15
C PRO A 623 -21.04 5.07 -18.31
N PRO A 624 -21.22 6.33 -18.71
CA PRO A 624 -20.16 7.32 -18.57
C PRO A 624 -19.81 7.46 -17.09
N LEU A 625 -18.53 7.64 -16.79
CA LEU A 625 -18.04 7.86 -15.44
C LEU A 625 -17.71 9.35 -15.29
N LEU A 626 -18.22 9.98 -14.23
CA LEU A 626 -17.80 11.31 -13.83
C LEU A 626 -16.49 11.16 -13.07
N ILE A 627 -15.39 11.56 -13.71
CA ILE A 627 -14.06 11.49 -13.13
C ILE A 627 -13.64 12.91 -12.75
N ARG A 628 -13.61 13.16 -11.44
CA ARG A 628 -13.18 14.43 -10.85
C ARG A 628 -11.77 14.30 -10.31
N THR A 629 -11.00 15.38 -10.38
CA THR A 629 -9.65 15.47 -9.83
C THR A 629 -9.56 16.70 -8.92
N ALA A 630 -8.66 16.70 -7.94
CA ALA A 630 -8.37 17.88 -7.12
C ALA A 630 -7.80 19.05 -7.93
N LEU A 631 -7.32 18.78 -9.15
CA LEU A 631 -6.83 19.76 -10.11
C LEU A 631 -7.94 20.41 -10.94
N ASP A 632 -9.18 19.93 -10.81
CA ASP A 632 -10.35 20.57 -11.41
C ASP A 632 -10.73 21.82 -10.57
N THR A 633 -9.83 22.79 -10.45
CA THR A 633 -10.11 24.10 -9.85
C THR A 633 -9.86 25.20 -10.87
N GLU A 634 -10.89 25.45 -11.69
CA GLU A 634 -11.31 26.77 -12.22
C GLU A 634 -12.45 26.55 -13.24
N GLN A 635 -13.65 26.27 -12.72
CA GLN A 635 -14.92 26.51 -13.42
C GLN A 635 -16.04 26.62 -12.36
N ILE A 636 -15.79 27.49 -11.37
CA ILE A 636 -16.85 28.09 -10.56
C ILE A 636 -16.65 29.59 -10.74
N ALA A 637 -17.29 30.12 -11.77
CA ALA A 637 -17.66 31.53 -11.91
C ALA A 637 -19.17 31.57 -12.11
#